data_AF-A0A545AK23-F1
#
_entry.id   AF-A0A545AK23-F1
#
_cell.length_a   1.000
_cell.length_b   1.000
_cell.length_c   1.000
_cell.angle_alpha   90.00
_cell.angle_beta   90.00
_cell.angle_gamma   90.00
#
_symmetry.space_group_name_H-M   'P 1'
#
loop_
_entity.id
_entity.type
_entity.pdbx_description
1 polymer ?
#
loop_
_entity_poly.entity_id
_entity_poly.type
_entity_poly.pdbx_seq_one_letter_code
_entity_poly.pdbx_strand_id
1 'polypeptide(L)'
;MCAGRCARGTQGVPMDTSVNEMQFDFEGLIRLVAQNLYSEKKVFIRELIQNAHDGVRRRVGSSGTGRIDIETRPQDLEITVRDNGVGMNHDDLVEYLSNIGKSLTRLERDETEGLIGQFGIGFLSAFVVAASVQVRTRKDGESAGWLWENDGSKQYRISECEVPAVGTSVTVRLRDVSDRGLIQETEVRELIRKYADMLQIPIYLNGSADPENTMHMPWEKTGLSPQELWIGNYAYLSRTMSDSVLEAIPVRVRGDVHIDGVLYISRTRLVSVDQPRVARVYQNRMFLCDNAAADILPRWARFVNGIINTPDLTPTAARDNFLRDDAAARVSEALGDVIIAHLEQLREDDNARFVDIARFHRLGFTAACFYYDEFFRRFADLLLWRTNKGAWSRPAPLPRLDAAQSSVGADEILELPGIDTPGELRSLPEIIAQVPARTGEPTRLPCFTTPSTASQYFEIADAAGSVVVDASGPFESELLEAYTRLPDRDLTLVHVDREDDPAVFRRLGETDAAVQRLAEMMSLTVRTAFGGQIRTEARRFQPATITAVIRSDHRSYAQRRAQELRLDPNQPDDVRQMADELARRTAAEALRLTINAENALVQRIARQNLTDPAVQELMLALYNDAVLANRELITSTDASIFHSQFQRLIGRSLDYLESQSQLDAIKTQIEDEDRRRRALRGRPMKHRIFFMITPFADEFRPTIDACRRVVEDEWGCQLVVGNDRYDDHRVLENVETVMRQADAFIAEVTDANPNVMFELGAAFSDRHNRPFVLLRKTGTEPPLPADLRSLIYIDYDPVDGSVDQRLATEMRKHAMVQALLDAPDRAQYLSPRRLSVLLGPSLTLPPATIARLAARFPTREDWDSADVDTVADVLGDVDSDVAELILKRIRTRR
;
A
#
# COMPACT_ATOMS: atom_id res chain seq x y z
N MET A 1 5.70 83.45 -46.44
CA MET A 1 4.43 84.03 -45.93
C MET A 1 4.19 83.40 -44.56
N CYS A 2 4.10 84.06 -43.41
CA CYS A 2 4.07 85.48 -43.06
C CYS A 2 4.85 85.65 -41.74
N ALA A 3 5.71 86.68 -41.71
CA ALA A 3 6.16 87.30 -40.48
C ALA A 3 5.05 88.23 -39.95
N GLY A 4 4.86 88.31 -38.64
CA GLY A 4 3.83 89.17 -38.04
C GLY A 4 3.99 89.38 -36.54
N ARG A 5 4.84 90.35 -36.18
CA ARG A 5 4.83 91.24 -35.01
C ARG A 5 3.88 90.91 -33.84
N CYS A 6 4.42 90.86 -32.62
CA CYS A 6 4.19 91.92 -31.62
C CYS A 6 4.99 91.64 -30.33
N ALA A 7 6.00 92.47 -30.08
CA ALA A 7 6.54 92.70 -28.75
C ALA A 7 5.66 93.73 -28.03
N ARG A 8 5.11 93.39 -26.86
CA ARG A 8 4.77 94.34 -25.79
C ARG A 8 4.82 93.65 -24.42
N GLY A 9 5.82 94.05 -23.64
CA GLY A 9 5.74 94.40 -22.23
C GLY A 9 5.08 93.42 -21.27
N THR A 10 5.91 92.68 -20.54
CA THR A 10 5.67 92.38 -19.14
C THR A 10 6.87 92.88 -18.33
N GLN A 11 6.61 93.83 -17.44
CA GLN A 11 7.56 94.25 -16.40
C GLN A 11 7.91 93.00 -15.58
N GLY A 12 9.15 92.55 -15.68
CA GLY A 12 9.69 91.56 -14.76
C GLY A 12 9.82 92.20 -13.39
N VAL A 13 8.94 91.82 -12.46
CA VAL A 13 9.15 91.97 -11.02
C VAL A 13 10.53 91.35 -10.71
N PRO A 14 11.42 92.00 -9.92
CA PRO A 14 12.63 91.32 -9.48
C PRO A 14 12.19 90.16 -8.59
N MET A 15 12.29 88.93 -9.11
CA MET A 15 12.17 87.71 -8.33
C MET A 15 13.37 87.69 -7.39
N ASP A 16 13.16 88.13 -6.15
CA ASP A 16 14.12 87.98 -5.07
C ASP A 16 14.36 86.47 -4.89
N THR A 17 15.49 86.00 -5.42
CA THR A 17 15.79 84.58 -5.45
C THR A 17 16.34 84.21 -4.09
N SER A 18 15.45 83.80 -3.18
CA SER A 18 15.87 83.28 -1.88
C SER A 18 16.61 81.96 -2.07
N VAL A 19 17.92 81.97 -1.80
CA VAL A 19 18.71 80.76 -1.61
C VAL A 19 18.43 80.28 -0.20
N ASN A 20 17.59 79.26 -0.07
CA ASN A 20 17.29 78.63 1.21
C ASN A 20 18.08 77.33 1.30
N GLU A 21 18.81 77.13 2.41
CA GLU A 21 19.45 75.84 2.68
C GLU A 21 18.39 74.79 3.04
N MET A 22 18.58 73.56 2.56
CA MET A 22 17.74 72.44 2.96
C MET A 22 17.94 72.18 4.46
N GLN A 23 16.85 72.30 5.21
CA GLN A 23 16.86 71.99 6.63
C GLN A 23 16.62 70.49 6.84
N PHE A 24 17.53 69.84 7.57
CA PHE A 24 17.40 68.43 7.93
C PHE A 24 16.81 68.27 9.33
N ASP A 25 15.79 67.43 9.45
CA ASP A 25 15.26 67.03 10.75
C ASP A 25 16.00 65.80 11.30
N PHE A 26 16.87 66.03 12.29
CA PHE A 26 17.59 64.98 13.01
C PHE A 26 16.67 63.93 13.63
N GLU A 27 15.54 64.33 14.23
CA GLU A 27 14.64 63.38 14.88
C GLU A 27 13.96 62.49 13.83
N GLY A 28 13.50 63.08 12.72
CA GLY A 28 13.05 62.37 11.53
C GLY A 28 14.11 61.43 10.93
N LEU A 29 15.38 61.83 10.90
CA LEU A 29 16.49 60.98 10.42
C LEU A 29 16.74 59.79 11.34
N ILE A 30 16.81 60.00 12.66
CA ILE A 30 16.93 58.90 13.64
C ILE A 30 15.75 57.94 13.49
N ARG A 31 14.53 58.46 13.39
CA ARG A 31 13.34 57.64 13.18
C ARG A 31 13.41 56.85 11.86
N LEU A 32 13.89 57.46 10.77
CA LEU A 32 14.02 56.81 9.47
C LEU A 32 15.10 55.72 9.49
N VAL A 33 16.25 55.98 10.10
CA VAL A 33 17.33 55.01 10.32
C VAL A 33 16.83 53.84 11.19
N ALA A 34 16.10 54.15 12.26
CA ALA A 34 15.51 53.16 13.16
C ALA A 34 14.42 52.30 12.49
N GLN A 35 13.64 52.87 11.57
CA GLN A 35 12.51 52.18 10.93
C GLN A 35 12.90 51.43 9.64
N ASN A 36 13.94 51.87 8.93
CA ASN A 36 14.23 51.38 7.57
C ASN A 36 15.65 50.82 7.36
N LEU A 37 16.61 51.08 8.26
CA LEU A 37 18.01 50.62 8.10
C LEU A 37 18.41 49.53 9.10
N TYR A 38 17.73 49.39 10.23
CA TYR A 38 18.02 48.36 11.21
C TYR A 38 16.77 47.52 11.47
N SER A 39 16.71 46.35 10.84
CA SER A 39 15.61 45.39 10.99
C SER A 39 15.52 44.81 12.41
N GLU A 40 16.62 44.79 13.15
CA GLU A 40 16.70 44.30 14.53
C GLU A 40 17.35 45.31 15.48
N LYS A 41 16.74 45.49 16.66
CA LYS A 41 17.29 46.36 17.72
C LYS A 41 18.69 45.92 18.18
N LYS A 42 19.08 44.65 18.04
CA LYS A 42 20.37 44.10 18.51
C LYS A 42 21.59 44.62 17.74
N VAL A 43 21.38 45.29 16.59
CA VAL A 43 22.47 45.76 15.72
C VAL A 43 23.35 46.83 16.37
N PHE A 44 22.85 47.62 17.33
CA PHE A 44 23.69 48.65 17.98
C PHE A 44 24.92 48.06 18.66
N ILE A 45 24.83 46.85 19.23
CA ILE A 45 25.97 46.17 19.87
C ILE A 45 27.04 45.83 18.82
N ARG A 46 26.63 45.36 17.64
CA ARG A 46 27.54 45.12 16.50
C ARG A 46 28.31 46.39 16.14
N GLU A 47 27.60 47.50 15.94
CA GLU A 47 28.20 48.77 15.54
C GLU A 47 29.14 49.34 16.61
N LEU A 48 28.80 49.20 17.90
CA LEU A 48 29.70 49.61 18.99
C LEU A 48 30.98 48.77 19.02
N ILE A 49 30.88 47.44 18.90
CA ILE A 49 32.05 46.55 18.85
C ILE A 49 32.90 46.87 17.62
N GLN A 50 32.28 47.16 16.48
CA GLN A 50 32.96 47.52 15.24
C GLN A 50 33.74 48.82 15.36
N ASN A 51 33.13 49.86 15.96
CA ASN A 51 33.80 51.13 16.20
C ASN A 51 34.98 50.98 17.18
N ALA A 52 34.79 50.20 18.24
CA ALA A 52 35.85 49.85 19.19
C ALA A 52 37.01 49.12 18.50
N HIS A 53 36.70 48.10 17.69
CA HIS A 53 37.68 47.35 16.91
C HIS A 53 38.48 48.25 15.95
N ASP A 54 37.79 49.11 15.19
CA ASP A 54 38.44 50.03 14.26
C ASP A 54 39.30 51.09 15.00
N GLY A 55 38.85 51.55 16.17
CA GLY A 55 39.63 52.43 17.04
C GLY A 55 40.94 51.78 17.49
N VAL A 56 40.90 50.51 17.88
CA VAL A 56 42.09 49.74 18.27
C VAL A 56 43.01 49.49 17.08
N ARG A 57 42.47 49.14 15.90
CA ARG A 57 43.28 48.94 14.69
C ARG A 57 43.98 50.21 14.22
N ARG A 58 43.40 51.39 14.43
CA ARG A 58 44.07 52.67 14.08
C ARG A 58 45.22 53.03 15.00
N ARG A 59 45.26 52.46 16.20
CA ARG A 59 46.36 52.68 17.16
C ARG A 59 47.64 51.91 16.80
N VAL A 60 47.59 51.06 15.77
CA VAL A 60 48.67 50.13 15.41
C VAL A 60 49.93 50.90 15.00
N GLY A 61 50.99 50.69 15.80
CA GLY A 61 52.23 51.47 15.83
C GLY A 61 52.73 51.70 17.27
N SER A 62 51.85 51.53 18.27
CA SER A 62 52.14 51.67 19.70
C SER A 62 52.22 50.30 20.42
N SER A 63 53.10 50.19 21.42
CA SER A 63 53.56 48.96 22.08
C SER A 63 52.52 48.17 22.92
N GLY A 64 51.22 48.35 22.71
CA GLY A 64 50.14 47.75 23.50
C GLY A 64 49.35 46.66 22.77
N THR A 65 48.90 45.64 23.51
CA THR A 65 47.93 44.66 23.00
C THR A 65 46.54 45.29 22.94
N GLY A 66 45.89 45.25 21.77
CA GLY A 66 44.50 45.70 21.60
C GLY A 66 43.52 44.97 22.53
N ARG A 67 42.50 45.66 23.03
CA ARG A 67 41.53 45.14 23.99
C ARG A 67 40.18 45.86 23.88
N ILE A 68 39.09 45.10 23.96
CA ILE A 68 37.73 45.60 24.09
C ILE A 68 37.09 44.98 25.33
N ASP A 69 36.49 45.79 26.18
CA ASP A 69 35.77 45.38 27.38
C ASP A 69 34.30 45.79 27.25
N ILE A 70 33.38 44.83 27.46
CA ILE A 70 31.94 45.06 27.46
C ILE A 70 31.42 44.82 28.88
N GLU A 71 30.79 45.83 29.46
CA GLU A 71 30.14 45.76 30.77
C GLU A 71 28.62 45.88 30.59
N THR A 72 27.87 44.89 31.05
CA THR A 72 26.40 44.89 31.04
C THR A 72 25.86 45.12 32.45
N ARG A 73 24.95 46.08 32.61
CA ARG A 73 24.21 46.33 33.85
C ARG A 73 22.71 46.36 33.56
N PRO A 74 22.06 45.20 33.33
CA PRO A 74 20.65 45.13 32.96
C PRO A 74 19.71 45.78 33.97
N GLN A 75 20.05 45.77 35.27
CA GLN A 75 19.22 46.39 36.30
C GLN A 75 19.25 47.92 36.23
N ASP A 76 20.36 48.48 35.78
CA ASP A 76 20.54 49.93 35.60
C ASP A 76 20.16 50.39 34.19
N LEU A 77 19.70 49.46 33.34
CA LEU A 77 19.43 49.64 31.91
C LEU A 77 20.65 50.17 31.15
N GLU A 78 21.85 49.75 31.52
CA GLU A 78 23.09 50.32 31.01
C GLU A 78 24.00 49.25 30.40
N ILE A 79 24.61 49.55 29.26
CA ILE A 79 25.69 48.76 28.66
C ILE A 79 26.83 49.70 28.29
N THR A 80 28.07 49.29 28.60
CA THR A 80 29.27 50.05 28.28
C THR A 80 30.21 49.21 27.42
N VAL A 81 30.67 49.78 26.31
CA VAL A 81 31.73 49.20 25.45
C VAL A 81 32.95 50.11 25.56
N ARG A 82 34.08 49.55 26.01
CA ARG A 82 35.34 50.26 26.19
C ARG A 82 36.41 49.63 25.31
N ASP A 83 37.19 50.47 24.66
CA ASP A 83 38.37 50.07 23.89
C ASP A 83 39.62 50.81 24.36
N ASN A 84 40.78 50.25 24.07
CA ASN A 84 42.08 50.89 24.28
C ASN A 84 42.69 51.41 22.97
N GLY A 85 41.85 51.84 22.03
CA GLY A 85 42.25 52.31 20.71
C GLY A 85 42.78 53.74 20.69
N VAL A 86 42.80 54.36 19.50
CA VAL A 86 43.38 55.69 19.29
C VAL A 86 42.70 56.81 20.08
N GLY A 87 41.43 56.62 20.48
CA GLY A 87 40.65 57.65 21.16
C GLY A 87 40.33 58.85 20.25
N MET A 88 39.70 59.87 20.83
CA MET A 88 39.28 61.10 20.15
C MET A 88 39.62 62.31 21.02
N ASN A 89 39.96 63.43 20.40
CA ASN A 89 40.06 64.73 21.07
C ASN A 89 38.77 65.56 20.85
N HIS A 90 38.74 66.79 21.37
CA HIS A 90 37.57 67.67 21.24
C HIS A 90 37.14 67.85 19.77
N ASP A 91 38.09 68.12 18.89
CA ASP A 91 37.80 68.41 17.48
C ASP A 91 37.32 67.16 16.75
N ASP A 92 37.87 65.98 17.08
CA ASP A 92 37.38 64.70 16.56
C ASP A 92 35.91 64.44 16.98
N LEU A 93 35.55 64.74 18.24
CA LEU A 93 34.16 64.59 18.72
C LEU A 93 33.18 65.51 17.96
N VAL A 94 33.60 66.74 17.66
CA VAL A 94 32.80 67.68 16.87
C VAL A 94 32.73 67.24 15.40
N GLU A 95 33.84 66.78 14.83
CA GLU A 95 33.91 66.43 13.42
C GLU A 95 33.17 65.13 13.08
N TYR A 96 33.31 64.09 13.91
CA TYR A 96 32.92 62.72 13.54
C TYR A 96 31.71 62.17 14.28
N LEU A 97 31.45 62.61 15.51
CA LEU A 97 30.24 62.23 16.25
C LEU A 97 29.12 63.25 16.06
N SER A 98 29.46 64.51 15.81
CA SER A 98 28.49 65.61 15.79
C SER A 98 28.07 66.07 14.40
N ASN A 99 28.76 65.62 13.33
CA ASN A 99 28.35 65.83 11.94
C ASN A 99 28.01 64.51 11.25
N ILE A 100 26.72 64.30 10.98
CA ILE A 100 26.21 63.07 10.37
C ILE A 100 26.71 62.94 8.93
N GLY A 101 27.26 61.77 8.58
CA GLY A 101 27.73 61.44 7.22
C GLY A 101 29.20 61.74 6.95
N LYS A 102 29.92 62.36 7.90
CA LYS A 102 31.38 62.43 7.92
C LYS A 102 31.92 61.35 8.86
N SER A 103 32.67 60.39 8.31
CA SER A 103 33.28 59.32 9.10
C SER A 103 34.80 59.40 8.96
N LEU A 104 35.51 59.17 10.07
CA LEU A 104 36.99 59.07 10.11
C LEU A 104 37.52 58.11 9.03
N THR A 105 36.75 57.08 8.71
CA THR A 105 37.08 56.03 7.73
C THR A 105 37.09 56.48 6.27
N ARG A 106 36.54 57.66 5.94
CA ARG A 106 36.40 58.12 4.54
C ARG A 106 37.64 58.85 4.02
N LEU A 107 38.49 59.36 4.90
CA LEU A 107 39.59 60.28 4.56
C LEU A 107 40.95 59.59 4.31
N GLU A 108 41.16 58.36 4.77
CA GLU A 108 42.50 57.71 4.76
C GLU A 108 42.52 56.33 4.07
N ARG A 109 41.93 56.25 2.87
CA ARG A 109 41.89 54.98 2.11
C ARG A 109 43.17 54.61 1.37
N ASP A 110 44.24 55.41 1.46
CA ASP A 110 45.49 55.14 0.75
C ASP A 110 46.48 54.23 1.49
N GLU A 111 46.33 53.96 2.81
CA GLU A 111 47.37 53.20 3.54
C GLU A 111 46.90 52.10 4.53
N THR A 112 45.60 51.91 4.81
CA THR A 112 45.13 50.81 5.70
C THR A 112 43.99 49.97 5.11
N GLU A 113 44.35 48.83 4.49
CA GLU A 113 43.40 47.86 3.97
C GLU A 113 42.51 47.24 5.08
N GLY A 114 41.20 47.19 4.85
CA GLY A 114 40.25 46.42 5.65
C GLY A 114 39.48 47.15 6.77
N LEU A 115 39.41 48.48 6.79
CA LEU A 115 38.50 49.22 7.69
C LEU A 115 37.05 49.14 7.18
N ILE A 116 36.12 48.71 8.03
CA ILE A 116 34.72 48.47 7.66
C ILE A 116 33.85 49.64 8.16
N GLY A 117 33.82 50.75 7.45
CA GLY A 117 32.97 51.90 7.81
C GLY A 117 32.87 52.87 6.65
N GLN A 118 31.76 52.94 5.91
CA GLN A 118 31.66 53.86 4.75
C GLN A 118 30.67 55.01 4.96
N PHE A 119 29.74 54.87 5.91
CA PHE A 119 28.57 55.74 5.99
C PHE A 119 28.56 56.69 7.19
N GLY A 120 29.35 56.47 8.25
CA GLY A 120 29.39 57.35 9.42
C GLY A 120 28.08 57.43 10.23
N ILE A 121 27.18 56.46 10.03
CA ILE A 121 25.86 56.38 10.69
C ILE A 121 25.75 55.24 11.70
N GLY A 122 26.78 54.40 11.85
CA GLY A 122 26.76 53.24 12.75
C GLY A 122 26.54 53.62 14.20
N PHE A 123 27.09 54.76 14.65
CA PHE A 123 26.86 55.29 16.00
C PHE A 123 25.39 55.69 16.25
N LEU A 124 24.65 56.11 15.20
CA LEU A 124 23.24 56.48 15.34
C LEU A 124 22.34 55.28 15.68
N SER A 125 22.80 54.05 15.41
CA SER A 125 22.08 52.83 15.78
C SER A 125 21.83 52.72 17.29
N ALA A 126 22.70 53.30 18.13
CA ALA A 126 22.51 53.29 19.58
C ALA A 126 21.23 54.03 20.00
N PHE A 127 20.89 55.15 19.34
CA PHE A 127 19.69 55.94 19.64
C PHE A 127 18.37 55.25 19.30
N VAL A 128 18.39 54.12 18.59
CA VAL A 128 17.22 53.27 18.40
C VAL A 128 16.69 52.80 19.76
N VAL A 129 17.59 52.38 20.65
CA VAL A 129 17.27 51.82 21.96
C VAL A 129 17.61 52.75 23.13
N ALA A 130 18.48 53.74 22.93
CA ALA A 130 19.00 54.59 24.00
C ALA A 130 18.06 55.73 24.42
N ALA A 131 17.90 55.94 25.73
CA ALA A 131 17.49 57.22 26.30
C ALA A 131 18.65 58.23 26.30
N SER A 132 19.87 57.77 26.55
CA SER A 132 21.06 58.61 26.46
C SER A 132 22.30 57.81 26.08
N VAL A 133 23.24 58.49 25.45
CA VAL A 133 24.56 57.95 25.10
C VAL A 133 25.63 58.88 25.65
N GLN A 134 26.62 58.31 26.33
CA GLN A 134 27.80 59.01 26.84
C GLN A 134 29.05 58.42 26.20
N VAL A 135 29.96 59.26 25.74
CA VAL A 135 31.26 58.85 25.20
C VAL A 135 32.35 59.53 26.01
N ARG A 136 33.15 58.74 26.71
CA ARG A 136 34.36 59.19 27.42
C ARG A 136 35.57 58.75 26.63
N THR A 137 36.47 59.67 26.30
CA THR A 137 37.58 59.35 25.40
C THR A 137 38.82 60.16 25.71
N ARG A 138 39.99 59.56 25.46
CA ARG A 138 41.29 60.23 25.50
C ARG A 138 42.12 59.77 24.32
N LYS A 139 42.56 60.72 23.50
CA LYS A 139 43.37 60.46 22.31
C LYS A 139 44.78 60.01 22.67
N ASP A 140 45.33 59.09 21.88
CA ASP A 140 46.71 58.63 22.04
C ASP A 140 47.67 59.80 21.81
N GLY A 141 48.64 59.98 22.71
CA GLY A 141 49.54 61.13 22.71
C GLY A 141 49.00 62.40 23.37
N GLU A 142 47.73 62.44 23.80
CA GLU A 142 47.14 63.57 24.52
C GLU A 142 46.84 63.22 25.99
N SER A 143 46.93 64.20 26.90
CA SER A 143 46.61 64.03 28.32
C SER A 143 45.16 64.38 28.65
N ALA A 144 44.53 65.25 27.87
CA ALA A 144 43.17 65.72 28.10
C ALA A 144 42.14 64.64 27.74
N GLY A 145 41.21 64.38 28.66
CA GLY A 145 40.07 63.51 28.43
C GLY A 145 38.80 64.32 28.17
N TRP A 146 37.91 63.78 27.36
CA TRP A 146 36.66 64.45 26.96
C TRP A 146 35.46 63.56 27.20
N LEU A 147 34.37 64.16 27.65
CA LEU A 147 33.04 63.57 27.82
C LEU A 147 32.09 64.22 26.82
N TRP A 148 31.54 63.42 25.92
CA TRP A 148 30.44 63.78 25.03
C TRP A 148 29.15 63.14 25.54
N GLU A 149 28.07 63.91 25.66
CA GLU A 149 26.76 63.42 26.13
C GLU A 149 25.63 63.88 25.21
N ASN A 150 24.70 62.96 24.94
CA ASN A 150 23.49 63.24 24.19
C ASN A 150 22.31 62.40 24.71
N ASP A 151 21.13 63.01 24.78
CA ASP A 151 19.87 62.45 25.30
C ASP A 151 18.90 62.01 24.18
N GLY A 152 19.42 61.79 22.98
CA GLY A 152 18.64 61.52 21.77
C GLY A 152 18.11 62.77 21.07
N SER A 153 18.40 63.98 21.58
CA SER A 153 18.02 65.24 20.94
C SER A 153 19.08 65.76 19.96
N LYS A 154 18.76 66.84 19.26
CA LYS A 154 19.70 67.60 18.39
C LYS A 154 20.86 68.21 19.16
N GLN A 155 20.76 68.34 20.48
CA GLN A 155 21.75 69.00 21.32
C GLN A 155 22.63 67.97 22.00
N TYR A 156 23.94 68.20 21.98
CA TYR A 156 24.93 67.41 22.72
C TYR A 156 25.81 68.36 23.54
N ARG A 157 26.50 67.81 24.54
CA ARG A 157 27.46 68.57 25.36
C ARG A 157 28.82 67.90 25.30
N ILE A 158 29.87 68.71 25.20
CA ILE A 158 31.26 68.28 25.35
C ILE A 158 31.83 68.98 26.58
N SER A 159 32.46 68.22 27.46
CA SER A 159 33.15 68.73 28.65
C SER A 159 34.45 67.99 28.87
N GLU A 160 35.43 68.65 29.47
CA GLU A 160 36.67 67.97 29.88
C GLU A 160 36.36 67.01 31.05
N CYS A 161 36.93 65.80 31.01
CA CYS A 161 36.75 64.81 32.06
C CYS A 161 38.01 63.99 32.28
N GLU A 162 38.13 63.37 33.46
CA GLU A 162 39.23 62.47 33.76
C GLU A 162 39.00 61.12 33.08
N VAL A 163 39.92 60.74 32.18
CA VAL A 163 39.96 59.42 31.53
C VAL A 163 41.35 58.83 31.77
N PRO A 164 41.49 57.79 32.60
CA PRO A 164 42.80 57.33 33.07
C PRO A 164 43.62 56.60 32.00
N ALA A 165 42.98 55.97 31.03
CA ALA A 165 43.62 55.22 29.94
C ALA A 165 43.29 55.82 28.57
N VAL A 166 44.16 55.59 27.58
CA VAL A 166 43.92 55.97 26.18
C VAL A 166 42.83 55.06 25.61
N GLY A 167 41.97 55.62 24.75
CA GLY A 167 40.88 54.90 24.08
C GLY A 167 39.53 55.56 24.28
N THR A 168 38.46 54.81 24.04
CA THR A 168 37.08 55.30 24.12
C THR A 168 36.20 54.37 24.95
N SER A 169 35.27 54.93 25.71
CA SER A 169 34.24 54.22 26.47
C SER A 169 32.89 54.79 26.08
N VAL A 170 32.04 53.97 25.46
CA VAL A 170 30.67 54.33 25.07
C VAL A 170 29.70 53.67 26.02
N THR A 171 28.95 54.47 26.77
CA THR A 171 27.91 54.01 27.69
C THR A 171 26.54 54.35 27.11
N VAL A 172 25.71 53.33 26.93
CA VAL A 172 24.35 53.43 26.41
C VAL A 172 23.36 53.11 27.53
N ARG A 173 22.50 54.07 27.86
CA ARG A 173 21.37 53.86 28.77
C ARG A 173 20.11 53.61 27.94
N LEU A 174 19.48 52.45 28.11
CA LEU A 174 18.26 52.08 27.37
C LEU A 174 17.09 52.97 27.78
N ARG A 175 16.19 53.25 26.82
CA ARG A 175 15.00 54.06 27.00
C ARG A 175 13.87 53.32 27.70
N ASP A 176 13.69 52.06 27.35
CA ASP A 176 12.58 51.23 27.80
C ASP A 176 13.09 50.00 28.56
N VAL A 177 12.42 49.69 29.67
CA VAL A 177 12.64 48.47 30.46
C VAL A 177 12.34 47.22 29.62
N SER A 178 11.44 47.32 28.64
CA SER A 178 11.12 46.20 27.73
C SER A 178 12.34 45.73 26.92
N ASP A 179 13.29 46.63 26.64
CA ASP A 179 14.53 46.34 25.91
C ASP A 179 15.65 45.80 26.82
N ARG A 180 15.40 45.64 28.13
CA ARG A 180 16.39 45.09 29.09
C ARG A 180 16.94 43.73 28.67
N GLY A 181 16.14 42.92 27.97
CA GLY A 181 16.55 41.62 27.44
C GLY A 181 17.76 41.69 26.50
N LEU A 182 17.91 42.79 25.75
CA LEU A 182 18.96 42.98 24.74
C LEU A 182 20.38 43.05 25.33
N ILE A 183 20.49 43.47 26.60
CA ILE A 183 21.77 43.67 27.29
C ILE A 183 22.01 42.64 28.38
N GLN A 184 21.23 41.55 28.44
CA GLN A 184 21.51 40.44 29.33
C GLN A 184 22.86 39.82 29.00
N GLU A 185 23.62 39.40 30.01
CA GLU A 185 24.96 38.84 29.79
C GLU A 185 24.95 37.67 28.80
N THR A 186 23.97 36.76 28.91
CA THR A 186 23.82 35.63 27.98
C THR A 186 23.58 36.08 26.55
N GLU A 187 22.69 37.05 26.35
CA GLU A 187 22.36 37.61 25.05
C GLU A 187 23.56 38.36 24.45
N VAL A 188 24.24 39.20 25.22
CA VAL A 188 25.43 39.94 24.75
C VAL A 188 26.55 38.98 24.40
N ARG A 189 26.76 37.90 25.17
CA ARG A 189 27.72 36.83 24.83
C ARG A 189 27.40 36.19 23.48
N GLU A 190 26.14 35.84 23.25
CA GLU A 190 25.69 35.30 21.96
C GLU A 190 25.91 36.29 20.82
N LEU A 191 25.67 37.58 21.05
CA LEU A 191 25.91 38.63 20.05
C LEU A 191 27.40 38.85 19.77
N ILE A 192 28.29 38.74 20.76
CA ILE A 192 29.74 38.73 20.54
C ILE A 192 30.13 37.53 19.66
N ARG A 193 29.65 36.33 20.00
CA ARG A 193 29.89 35.09 19.23
C ARG A 193 29.27 35.11 17.84
N LYS A 194 28.19 35.87 17.65
CA LYS A 194 27.57 36.04 16.33
C LYS A 194 28.34 37.07 15.51
N TYR A 195 28.52 38.27 16.04
CA TYR A 195 28.99 39.42 15.27
C TYR A 195 30.49 39.52 15.12
N ALA A 196 31.23 39.14 16.16
CA ALA A 196 32.61 39.52 16.35
C ALA A 196 33.55 38.34 16.68
N ASP A 197 33.08 37.10 16.53
CA ASP A 197 33.84 35.91 16.93
C ASP A 197 35.18 35.78 16.20
N MET A 198 35.24 36.26 14.95
CA MET A 198 36.44 36.24 14.10
C MET A 198 37.36 37.45 14.25
N LEU A 199 36.96 38.48 15.01
CA LEU A 199 37.82 39.65 15.21
C LEU A 199 39.06 39.25 15.98
N GLN A 200 40.23 39.75 15.58
CA GLN A 200 41.51 39.39 16.20
C GLN A 200 41.81 40.14 17.49
N ILE A 201 40.97 41.10 17.85
CA ILE A 201 41.10 41.85 19.10
C ILE A 201 40.29 41.12 20.18
N PRO A 202 40.88 40.80 21.35
CA PRO A 202 40.17 40.11 22.42
C PRO A 202 39.05 40.97 23.02
N ILE A 203 37.86 40.37 23.13
CA ILE A 203 36.65 41.00 23.69
C ILE A 203 36.34 40.32 25.03
N TYR A 204 36.33 41.09 26.12
CA TYR A 204 36.01 40.60 27.46
C TYR A 204 34.60 41.05 27.86
N LEU A 205 33.84 40.17 28.50
CA LEU A 205 32.48 40.47 28.97
C LEU A 205 32.44 40.42 30.50
N ASN A 206 31.98 41.50 31.14
CA ASN A 206 31.82 41.60 32.60
C ASN A 206 33.07 41.20 33.40
N GLY A 207 34.26 41.49 32.87
CA GLY A 207 35.54 41.16 33.51
C GLY A 207 35.91 39.68 33.46
N SER A 208 35.41 38.93 32.47
CA SER A 208 35.82 37.55 32.20
C SER A 208 37.35 37.40 32.14
N ALA A 209 37.87 36.29 32.63
CA ALA A 209 39.31 36.00 32.58
C ALA A 209 39.78 35.70 31.15
N ASP A 210 38.95 35.00 30.38
CA ASP A 210 39.19 34.64 29.00
C ASP A 210 38.34 35.51 28.06
N PRO A 211 38.83 35.77 26.83
CA PRO A 211 38.08 36.48 25.81
C PRO A 211 36.87 35.66 25.31
N GLU A 212 35.77 36.37 25.06
CA GLU A 212 34.51 35.82 24.58
C GLU A 212 34.45 35.63 23.07
N ASN A 213 35.45 36.06 22.30
CA ASN A 213 35.56 35.76 20.87
C ASN A 213 36.64 34.71 20.60
N THR A 214 36.49 33.91 19.54
CA THR A 214 37.42 32.83 19.20
C THR A 214 38.75 33.38 18.65
N MET A 215 38.74 34.54 17.99
CA MET A 215 39.88 35.28 17.40
C MET A 215 40.67 34.55 16.30
N HIS A 216 41.11 33.32 16.55
CA HIS A 216 41.90 32.50 15.64
C HIS A 216 41.06 31.31 15.18
N MET A 217 40.61 31.36 13.93
CA MET A 217 39.71 30.34 13.43
C MET A 217 40.46 29.03 13.14
N PRO A 218 39.82 27.85 13.29
CA PRO A 218 40.48 26.58 13.02
C PRO A 218 41.01 26.49 11.58
N TRP A 219 40.24 27.00 10.60
CA TRP A 219 40.64 27.05 9.19
C TRP A 219 41.75 28.06 8.88
N GLU A 220 42.18 28.90 9.83
CA GLU A 220 43.31 29.82 9.64
C GLU A 220 44.65 29.20 10.03
N LYS A 221 44.63 28.13 10.85
CA LYS A 221 45.84 27.48 11.37
C LYS A 221 46.65 26.86 10.23
N THR A 222 47.97 27.00 10.32
CA THR A 222 48.95 26.46 9.36
C THR A 222 49.71 25.28 9.97
N GLY A 223 50.23 24.38 9.13
CA GLY A 223 51.02 23.22 9.58
C GLY A 223 50.22 22.08 10.21
N LEU A 224 48.89 22.12 10.17
CA LEU A 224 48.02 21.02 10.61
C LEU A 224 47.91 19.95 9.53
N SER A 225 47.78 18.69 9.94
CA SER A 225 47.34 17.62 9.05
C SER A 225 45.87 17.83 8.62
N PRO A 226 45.43 17.26 7.48
CA PRO A 226 44.04 17.34 7.05
C PRO A 226 43.04 16.86 8.12
N GLN A 227 43.40 15.82 8.88
CA GLN A 227 42.54 15.28 9.94
C GLN A 227 42.42 16.24 11.14
N GLU A 228 43.53 16.86 11.58
CA GLU A 228 43.49 17.85 12.67
C GLU A 228 42.70 19.10 12.27
N LEU A 229 42.85 19.54 11.03
CA LEU A 229 42.07 20.64 10.46
C LEU A 229 40.58 20.30 10.46
N TRP A 230 40.22 19.10 10.00
CA TRP A 230 38.85 18.59 10.00
C TRP A 230 38.26 18.56 11.42
N ILE A 231 38.98 18.02 12.42
CA ILE A 231 38.53 17.96 13.82
C ILE A 231 38.28 19.37 14.37
N GLY A 232 39.22 20.30 14.16
CA GLY A 232 39.09 21.67 14.64
C GLY A 232 37.88 22.39 14.02
N ASN A 233 37.68 22.22 12.71
CA ASN A 233 36.55 22.75 11.99
C ASN A 233 35.22 22.14 12.46
N TYR A 234 35.17 20.81 12.62
CA TYR A 234 34.00 20.09 13.12
C TYR A 234 33.58 20.57 14.51
N ALA A 235 34.53 20.69 15.44
CA ALA A 235 34.27 21.16 16.80
C ALA A 235 33.75 22.60 16.84
N TYR A 236 34.30 23.47 15.99
CA TYR A 236 33.82 24.85 15.88
C TYR A 236 32.41 24.91 15.30
N LEU A 237 32.17 24.23 14.18
CA LEU A 237 30.85 24.18 13.55
C LEU A 237 29.77 23.62 14.49
N SER A 238 30.07 22.52 15.20
CA SER A 238 29.12 21.87 16.13
C SER A 238 28.74 22.75 17.32
N ARG A 239 29.58 23.73 17.67
CA ARG A 239 29.30 24.72 18.74
C ARG A 239 28.56 25.96 18.21
N THR A 240 28.86 26.37 16.99
CA THR A 240 28.45 27.66 16.43
C THR A 240 27.20 27.59 15.56
N MET A 241 26.98 26.44 14.91
CA MET A 241 25.83 26.16 14.05
C MET A 241 24.85 25.26 14.81
N SER A 242 23.55 25.47 14.58
CA SER A 242 22.49 24.66 15.19
C SER A 242 22.31 23.29 14.53
N ASP A 243 22.84 23.12 13.33
CA ASP A 243 22.69 21.91 12.52
C ASP A 243 23.83 20.93 12.76
N SER A 244 23.50 19.64 12.75
CA SER A 244 24.47 18.57 12.97
C SER A 244 25.40 18.44 11.76
N VAL A 245 26.70 18.28 12.01
CA VAL A 245 27.72 18.19 10.97
C VAL A 245 27.95 16.73 10.59
N LEU A 246 27.87 16.41 9.29
CA LEU A 246 28.24 15.11 8.72
C LEU A 246 29.68 15.15 8.20
N GLU A 247 30.04 16.20 7.47
CA GLU A 247 31.37 16.38 6.86
C GLU A 247 31.75 17.86 6.83
N ALA A 248 33.01 18.20 7.17
CA ALA A 248 33.52 19.57 7.15
C ALA A 248 34.45 19.79 5.97
N ILE A 249 34.20 20.85 5.21
CA ILE A 249 34.88 21.22 3.98
C ILE A 249 35.65 22.53 4.22
N PRO A 250 36.98 22.49 4.43
CA PRO A 250 37.76 23.71 4.64
C PRO A 250 37.78 24.56 3.36
N VAL A 251 37.54 25.87 3.51
CA VAL A 251 37.56 26.81 2.39
C VAL A 251 38.75 27.73 2.52
N ARG A 252 39.61 27.71 1.50
CA ARG A 252 40.69 28.68 1.32
C ARG A 252 40.91 28.95 -0.16
N VAL A 253 40.36 30.06 -0.62
CA VAL A 253 40.49 30.53 -2.01
C VAL A 253 41.34 31.79 -2.02
N ARG A 254 42.31 31.83 -2.94
CA ARG A 254 43.20 32.96 -3.21
C ARG A 254 43.24 33.16 -4.73
N GLY A 255 43.05 34.37 -5.21
CA GLY A 255 42.98 34.66 -6.65
C GLY A 255 42.02 35.81 -6.93
N ASP A 256 41.13 35.62 -7.90
CA ASP A 256 40.13 36.61 -8.33
C ASP A 256 39.13 36.98 -7.22
N VAL A 257 38.93 36.05 -6.26
CA VAL A 257 38.19 36.27 -5.02
C VAL A 257 38.99 35.69 -3.85
N HIS A 258 38.83 36.30 -2.68
CA HIS A 258 39.44 35.89 -1.43
C HIS A 258 38.37 35.31 -0.51
N ILE A 259 38.54 34.04 -0.16
CA ILE A 259 37.55 33.34 0.68
C ILE A 259 38.30 32.53 1.73
N ASP A 260 37.92 32.72 2.98
CA ASP A 260 38.35 31.89 4.11
C ASP A 260 37.12 31.41 4.85
N GLY A 261 37.10 30.15 5.28
CA GLY A 261 35.98 29.64 6.05
C GLY A 261 35.92 28.14 6.10
N VAL A 262 34.72 27.66 6.39
CA VAL A 262 34.41 26.24 6.40
C VAL A 262 32.97 26.03 5.97
N LEU A 263 32.77 25.17 4.97
CA LEU A 263 31.47 24.65 4.61
C LEU A 263 31.27 23.30 5.30
N TYR A 264 30.04 22.81 5.35
CA TYR A 264 29.76 21.49 5.85
C TYR A 264 28.53 20.87 5.21
N ILE A 265 28.55 19.54 5.15
CA ILE A 265 27.40 18.73 4.79
C ILE A 265 26.61 18.44 6.06
N SER A 266 25.32 18.73 6.03
CA SER A 266 24.41 18.54 7.16
C SER A 266 24.17 17.07 7.49
N ARG A 267 23.90 16.70 8.74
CA ARG A 267 23.33 15.39 9.11
C ARG A 267 21.80 15.40 9.09
N THR A 268 21.19 16.49 8.63
CA THR A 268 19.76 16.61 8.38
C THR A 268 19.49 16.28 6.92
N ARG A 269 18.62 15.30 6.66
CA ARG A 269 18.22 14.96 5.28
C ARG A 269 17.34 16.06 4.71
N LEU A 270 17.53 16.36 3.43
CA LEU A 270 16.62 17.22 2.68
C LEU A 270 15.29 16.49 2.52
N VAL A 271 14.23 17.06 3.11
CA VAL A 271 12.86 16.56 2.94
C VAL A 271 12.19 17.20 1.72
N SER A 272 12.63 18.40 1.35
CA SER A 272 12.20 19.14 0.15
C SER A 272 13.35 19.93 -0.44
N VAL A 273 13.29 20.20 -1.74
CA VAL A 273 14.26 21.05 -2.47
C VAL A 273 14.22 22.51 -1.98
N ASP A 274 13.08 22.93 -1.41
CA ASP A 274 12.86 24.30 -0.92
C ASP A 274 13.30 24.52 0.54
N GLN A 275 13.90 23.51 1.17
CA GLN A 275 14.39 23.64 2.54
C GLN A 275 15.47 24.75 2.62
N PRO A 276 15.36 25.67 3.60
CA PRO A 276 16.30 26.78 3.72
C PRO A 276 17.70 26.29 4.10
N ARG A 277 18.72 26.85 3.46
CA ARG A 277 20.13 26.62 3.81
C ARG A 277 20.58 27.58 4.90
N VAL A 278 21.55 27.15 5.70
CA VAL A 278 22.17 27.96 6.74
C VAL A 278 23.58 28.33 6.28
N ALA A 279 23.74 29.59 5.91
CA ALA A 279 25.05 30.18 5.65
C ALA A 279 25.22 31.42 6.50
N ARG A 280 26.38 31.53 7.17
CA ARG A 280 26.78 32.72 7.91
C ARG A 280 27.91 33.42 7.18
N VAL A 281 27.70 34.66 6.80
CA VAL A 281 28.66 35.42 6.00
C VAL A 281 29.26 36.54 6.84
N TYR A 282 30.59 36.58 6.81
CA TYR A 282 31.43 37.62 7.39
C TYR A 282 32.12 38.37 6.26
N GLN A 283 32.26 39.68 6.43
CA GLN A 283 33.11 40.52 5.60
C GLN A 283 34.20 41.10 6.49
N ASN A 284 35.46 40.91 6.11
CA ASN A 284 36.61 41.39 6.90
C ASN A 284 36.50 40.99 8.39
N ARG A 285 36.06 39.74 8.65
CA ARG A 285 35.86 39.15 9.99
C ARG A 285 34.74 39.76 10.85
N MET A 286 33.96 40.67 10.30
CA MET A 286 32.72 41.16 10.92
C MET A 286 31.52 40.48 10.29
N PHE A 287 30.56 40.06 11.10
CA PHE A 287 29.32 39.46 10.61
C PHE A 287 28.55 40.42 9.71
N LEU A 288 28.08 39.91 8.59
CA LEU A 288 27.20 40.63 7.66
C LEU A 288 25.77 40.13 7.77
N CYS A 289 25.52 38.84 7.51
CA CYS A 289 24.17 38.29 7.49
C CYS A 289 24.12 36.77 7.74
N ASP A 290 22.95 36.31 8.18
CA ASP A 290 22.51 34.91 8.20
C ASP A 290 21.37 34.73 7.18
N ASN A 291 21.19 33.51 6.66
CA ASN A 291 20.04 33.02 5.87
C ASN A 291 19.78 33.67 4.49
N ALA A 292 19.93 35.00 4.33
CA ALA A 292 20.00 35.63 3.00
C ALA A 292 21.28 35.23 2.24
N ALA A 293 22.30 34.84 3.00
CA ALA A 293 23.53 34.22 2.53
C ALA A 293 23.35 32.82 1.91
N ALA A 294 22.18 32.18 2.04
CA ALA A 294 21.93 30.96 1.27
C ALA A 294 22.10 31.21 -0.24
N ASP A 295 21.90 32.42 -0.74
CA ASP A 295 22.14 32.78 -2.14
C ASP A 295 23.64 32.80 -2.53
N ILE A 296 24.57 32.90 -1.57
CA ILE A 296 26.02 32.87 -1.88
C ILE A 296 26.50 31.46 -2.20
N LEU A 297 25.85 30.44 -1.64
CA LEU A 297 26.19 29.05 -1.92
C LEU A 297 25.63 28.63 -3.29
N PRO A 298 26.36 27.83 -4.08
CA PRO A 298 25.91 27.38 -5.39
C PRO A 298 24.51 26.78 -5.33
N ARG A 299 23.58 27.20 -6.21
CA ARG A 299 22.17 26.78 -6.14
C ARG A 299 21.97 25.26 -6.17
N TRP A 300 22.87 24.54 -6.83
CA TRP A 300 22.88 23.09 -6.94
C TRP A 300 23.32 22.40 -5.63
N ALA A 301 24.14 23.04 -4.80
CA ALA A 301 24.68 22.50 -3.55
C ALA A 301 23.72 22.70 -2.37
N ARG A 302 22.53 22.08 -2.43
CA ARG A 302 21.48 22.25 -1.40
C ARG A 302 21.77 21.55 -0.07
N PHE A 303 22.64 20.54 -0.09
CA PHE A 303 23.05 19.76 1.09
C PHE A 303 24.23 20.40 1.85
N VAL A 304 24.72 21.55 1.38
CA VAL A 304 25.87 22.26 1.95
C VAL A 304 25.40 23.52 2.68
N ASN A 305 25.95 23.71 3.87
CA ASN A 305 25.82 24.87 4.74
C ASN A 305 27.22 25.42 5.04
N GLY A 306 27.35 26.56 5.70
CA GLY A 306 28.71 27.01 6.05
C GLY A 306 28.86 28.36 6.70
N ILE A 307 30.11 28.67 7.03
CA ILE A 307 30.57 29.95 7.56
C ILE A 307 31.67 30.44 6.63
N ILE A 308 31.46 31.63 6.05
CA ILE A 308 32.34 32.19 5.01
C ILE A 308 32.76 33.60 5.42
N ASN A 309 34.05 33.89 5.32
CA ASN A 309 34.63 35.22 5.42
C ASN A 309 35.22 35.63 4.08
N THR A 310 34.74 36.74 3.50
CA THR A 310 35.25 37.28 2.24
C THR A 310 35.18 38.80 2.22
N PRO A 311 36.25 39.50 1.79
CA PRO A 311 36.23 40.95 1.63
C PRO A 311 35.47 41.40 0.38
N ASP A 312 35.28 40.50 -0.61
CA ASP A 312 34.90 40.83 -1.98
C ASP A 312 33.41 41.10 -2.21
N LEU A 313 32.58 40.94 -1.17
CA LEU A 313 31.14 41.19 -1.26
C LEU A 313 30.81 42.69 -1.15
N THR A 314 29.81 43.15 -1.90
CA THR A 314 29.28 44.51 -1.77
C THR A 314 28.15 44.53 -0.73
N PRO A 315 28.33 45.09 0.48
CA PRO A 315 27.27 45.11 1.49
C PRO A 315 26.14 46.10 1.15
N THR A 316 24.94 45.86 1.68
CA THR A 316 23.84 46.83 1.66
C THR A 316 24.17 48.05 2.54
N ALA A 317 23.42 49.15 2.37
CA ALA A 317 23.56 50.34 3.23
C ALA A 317 23.34 50.03 4.72
N ALA A 318 22.43 49.10 5.01
CA ALA A 318 22.12 48.60 6.35
C ALA A 318 23.15 47.60 6.92
N ARG A 319 24.05 47.07 6.08
CA ARG A 319 25.04 46.04 6.43
C ARG A 319 24.40 44.81 7.08
N ASP A 320 23.23 44.45 6.59
CA ASP A 320 22.46 43.29 7.00
C ASP A 320 22.34 42.26 5.88
N ASN A 321 22.90 42.57 4.70
CA ASN A 321 22.95 41.73 3.52
C ASN A 321 24.02 42.23 2.53
N PHE A 322 24.15 41.55 1.38
CA PHE A 322 24.99 41.97 0.26
C PHE A 322 24.16 42.13 -1.02
N LEU A 323 24.71 42.89 -1.98
CA LEU A 323 24.14 43.05 -3.31
C LEU A 323 24.42 41.81 -4.15
N ARG A 324 23.42 41.38 -4.93
CA ARG A 324 23.53 40.25 -5.86
C ARG A 324 24.15 40.73 -7.17
N ASP A 325 25.42 41.07 -7.12
CA ASP A 325 26.23 41.56 -8.24
C ASP A 325 27.18 40.49 -8.77
N ASP A 326 28.01 40.85 -9.76
CA ASP A 326 28.98 39.93 -10.36
C ASP A 326 30.03 39.43 -9.35
N ALA A 327 30.32 40.19 -8.29
CA ALA A 327 31.26 39.77 -7.25
C ALA A 327 30.67 38.63 -6.41
N ALA A 328 29.40 38.75 -6.01
CA ALA A 328 28.68 37.67 -5.34
C ALA A 328 28.60 36.40 -6.22
N ALA A 329 28.40 36.55 -7.53
CA ALA A 329 28.39 35.43 -8.47
C ALA A 329 29.74 34.69 -8.53
N ARG A 330 30.86 35.43 -8.64
CA ARG A 330 32.21 34.84 -8.63
C ARG A 330 32.55 34.11 -7.33
N VAL A 331 32.14 34.67 -6.18
CA VAL A 331 32.30 34.01 -4.87
C VAL A 331 31.51 32.70 -4.86
N SER A 332 30.27 32.70 -5.37
CA SER A 332 29.45 31.49 -5.45
C SER A 332 30.07 30.40 -6.32
N GLU A 333 30.59 30.78 -7.49
CA GLU A 333 31.27 29.87 -8.42
C GLU A 333 32.52 29.24 -7.77
N ALA A 334 33.39 30.06 -7.17
CA ALA A 334 34.59 29.58 -6.48
C ALA A 334 34.27 28.63 -5.31
N LEU A 335 33.18 28.87 -4.58
CA LEU A 335 32.71 27.93 -3.54
C LEU A 335 32.24 26.61 -4.15
N GLY A 336 31.62 26.64 -5.35
CA GLY A 336 31.24 25.45 -6.10
C GLY A 336 32.43 24.58 -6.47
N ASP A 337 33.50 25.19 -6.96
CA ASP A 337 34.75 24.49 -7.30
C ASP A 337 35.37 23.83 -6.07
N VAL A 338 35.38 24.52 -4.92
CA VAL A 338 35.87 23.96 -3.65
C VAL A 338 35.05 22.76 -3.21
N ILE A 339 33.71 22.83 -3.31
CA ILE A 339 32.83 21.70 -2.97
C ILE A 339 33.11 20.50 -3.87
N ILE A 340 33.24 20.71 -5.19
CA ILE A 340 33.52 19.62 -6.14
C ILE A 340 34.87 18.99 -5.85
N ALA A 341 35.93 19.81 -5.71
CA ALA A 341 37.27 19.32 -5.43
C ALA A 341 37.33 18.51 -4.13
N HIS A 342 36.66 18.96 -3.07
CA HIS A 342 36.59 18.23 -1.80
C HIS A 342 35.86 16.89 -1.94
N LEU A 343 34.75 16.85 -2.67
CA LEU A 343 33.99 15.62 -2.92
C LEU A 343 34.79 14.61 -3.76
N GLU A 344 35.56 15.08 -4.75
CA GLU A 344 36.46 14.24 -5.54
C GLU A 344 37.59 13.67 -4.68
N GLN A 345 38.24 14.51 -3.88
CA GLN A 345 39.27 14.06 -2.97
C GLN A 345 38.73 13.07 -1.93
N LEU A 346 37.54 13.32 -1.37
CA LEU A 346 36.91 12.42 -0.42
C LEU A 346 36.61 11.05 -1.05
N ARG A 347 36.22 11.02 -2.33
CA ARG A 347 36.02 9.77 -3.08
C ARG A 347 37.34 8.98 -3.24
N GLU A 348 38.45 9.67 -3.45
CA GLU A 348 39.78 9.04 -3.60
C GLU A 348 40.35 8.55 -2.26
N ASP A 349 40.24 9.37 -1.21
CA ASP A 349 40.80 9.11 0.12
C ASP A 349 39.95 8.11 0.94
N ASP A 350 38.62 8.23 0.89
CA ASP A 350 37.66 7.39 1.62
C ASP A 350 36.34 7.22 0.86
N ASN A 351 36.38 6.37 -0.17
CA ASN A 351 35.22 6.09 -1.02
C ASN A 351 34.00 5.58 -0.23
N ALA A 352 34.21 4.83 0.86
CA ALA A 352 33.10 4.30 1.67
C ALA A 352 32.31 5.44 2.32
N ARG A 353 33.02 6.39 2.95
CA ARG A 353 32.42 7.57 3.54
C ARG A 353 31.77 8.48 2.50
N PHE A 354 32.41 8.69 1.35
CA PHE A 354 31.82 9.45 0.24
C PHE A 354 30.49 8.82 -0.19
N VAL A 355 30.45 7.50 -0.41
CA VAL A 355 29.24 6.77 -0.79
C VAL A 355 28.15 6.89 0.28
N ASP A 356 28.50 6.83 1.56
CA ASP A 356 27.52 6.99 2.64
C ASP A 356 26.92 8.40 2.68
N ILE A 357 27.72 9.44 2.44
CA ILE A 357 27.25 10.83 2.32
C ILE A 357 26.33 10.99 1.11
N ALA A 358 26.74 10.49 -0.05
CA ALA A 358 25.96 10.56 -1.29
C ALA A 358 24.62 9.83 -1.15
N ARG A 359 24.61 8.66 -0.48
CA ARG A 359 23.38 7.93 -0.12
C ARG A 359 22.51 8.72 0.83
N PHE A 360 23.09 9.28 1.89
CA PHE A 360 22.35 10.03 2.91
C PHE A 360 21.69 11.28 2.31
N HIS A 361 22.35 11.95 1.37
CA HIS A 361 21.85 13.12 0.63
C HIS A 361 21.41 12.80 -0.80
N ARG A 362 20.89 11.60 -1.07
CA ARG A 362 20.53 11.16 -2.44
C ARG A 362 19.77 12.22 -3.23
N LEU A 363 18.69 12.76 -2.66
CA LEU A 363 17.88 13.80 -3.32
C LEU A 363 18.70 15.05 -3.65
N GLY A 364 19.59 15.48 -2.74
CA GLY A 364 20.47 16.62 -2.94
C GLY A 364 21.52 16.37 -4.02
N PHE A 365 22.11 15.18 -4.08
CA PHE A 365 23.07 14.78 -5.11
C PHE A 365 22.40 14.63 -6.48
N THR A 366 21.21 14.02 -6.54
CA THR A 366 20.40 13.91 -7.76
C THR A 366 20.01 15.30 -8.27
N ALA A 367 19.55 16.20 -7.39
CA ALA A 367 19.24 17.58 -7.76
C ALA A 367 20.49 18.34 -8.23
N ALA A 368 21.65 18.15 -7.59
CA ALA A 368 22.90 18.78 -8.01
C ALA A 368 23.31 18.34 -9.42
N CYS A 369 23.22 17.03 -9.70
CA CYS A 369 23.41 16.46 -11.03
C CYS A 369 22.45 17.03 -12.07
N PHE A 370 21.21 17.37 -11.67
CA PHE A 370 20.22 17.92 -12.59
C PHE A 370 20.47 19.39 -12.93
N TYR A 371 20.82 20.21 -11.93
CA TYR A 371 20.94 21.65 -12.10
C TYR A 371 22.33 22.12 -12.56
N TYR A 372 23.35 21.25 -12.54
CA TYR A 372 24.72 21.65 -12.83
C TYR A 372 25.53 20.59 -13.60
N ASP A 373 25.77 20.87 -14.89
CA ASP A 373 26.38 19.95 -15.86
C ASP A 373 27.79 19.48 -15.50
N GLU A 374 28.60 20.32 -14.83
CA GLU A 374 29.93 19.89 -14.41
C GLU A 374 29.86 18.86 -13.27
N PHE A 375 29.01 19.10 -12.27
CA PHE A 375 28.77 18.12 -11.20
C PHE A 375 28.21 16.81 -11.77
N PHE A 376 27.29 16.89 -12.74
CA PHE A 376 26.82 15.71 -13.48
C PHE A 376 27.97 14.94 -14.12
N ARG A 377 28.83 15.62 -14.89
CA ARG A 377 29.97 14.98 -15.57
C ARG A 377 30.93 14.26 -14.63
N ARG A 378 31.15 14.77 -13.41
CA ARG A 378 32.06 14.17 -12.42
C ARG A 378 31.43 13.02 -11.61
N PHE A 379 30.13 13.11 -11.32
CA PHE A 379 29.48 12.24 -10.32
C PHE A 379 28.30 11.40 -10.85
N ALA A 380 27.93 11.49 -12.13
CA ALA A 380 26.77 10.75 -12.67
C ALA A 380 26.86 9.22 -12.49
N ASP A 381 28.07 8.66 -12.55
CA ASP A 381 28.31 7.22 -12.33
C ASP A 381 27.97 6.76 -10.91
N LEU A 382 27.89 7.69 -9.97
CA LEU A 382 27.64 7.44 -8.55
C LEU A 382 26.18 7.62 -8.18
N LEU A 383 25.35 8.12 -9.10
CA LEU A 383 23.91 8.20 -8.90
C LEU A 383 23.36 6.79 -8.69
N LEU A 384 22.50 6.67 -7.69
CA LEU A 384 21.90 5.42 -7.26
C LEU A 384 20.47 5.32 -7.77
N TRP A 385 20.17 4.19 -8.39
CA TRP A 385 18.93 3.92 -9.11
C TRP A 385 18.27 2.67 -8.55
N ARG A 386 16.94 2.66 -8.54
CA ARG A 386 16.17 1.45 -8.21
C ARG A 386 16.15 0.51 -9.42
N THR A 387 16.24 -0.79 -9.16
CA THR A 387 16.24 -1.84 -10.19
C THR A 387 15.66 -3.14 -9.63
N ASN A 388 15.22 -4.05 -10.52
CA ASN A 388 14.70 -5.37 -10.16
C ASN A 388 15.74 -6.31 -9.53
N LYS A 389 17.03 -5.99 -9.61
CA LYS A 389 18.12 -6.82 -9.03
C LYS A 389 18.47 -6.47 -7.57
N GLY A 390 17.70 -5.62 -6.91
CA GLY A 390 17.79 -5.34 -5.47
C GLY A 390 16.96 -6.32 -4.63
N ALA A 391 17.10 -6.29 -3.31
CA ALA A 391 16.25 -7.07 -2.39
C ALA A 391 14.83 -6.49 -2.29
N TRP A 392 14.14 -6.30 -3.42
CA TRP A 392 12.77 -5.82 -3.46
C TRP A 392 11.85 -6.86 -2.83
N SER A 393 11.61 -6.70 -1.53
CA SER A 393 10.68 -7.53 -0.80
C SER A 393 9.29 -7.08 -1.19
N ARG A 394 8.49 -7.98 -1.79
CA ARG A 394 7.05 -7.79 -1.98
C ARG A 394 6.48 -7.15 -0.71
N PRO A 395 5.77 -6.01 -0.75
CA PRO A 395 5.20 -5.44 0.47
C PRO A 395 4.36 -6.52 1.13
N ALA A 396 4.77 -6.94 2.33
CA ALA A 396 4.03 -7.94 3.08
C ALA A 396 2.60 -7.43 3.27
N PRO A 397 1.58 -8.30 3.23
CA PRO A 397 0.24 -7.90 3.62
C PRO A 397 0.32 -7.23 4.98
N LEU A 398 -0.27 -6.04 5.12
CA LEU A 398 -0.34 -5.32 6.39
C LEU A 398 -0.74 -6.32 7.49
N PRO A 399 0.04 -6.50 8.56
CA PRO A 399 -0.37 -7.36 9.66
C PRO A 399 -1.70 -6.83 10.20
N ARG A 400 -2.62 -7.74 10.51
CA ARG A 400 -3.88 -7.38 11.19
C ARG A 400 -3.51 -6.68 12.49
N LEU A 401 -3.88 -5.41 12.61
CA LEU A 401 -3.76 -4.64 13.83
C LEU A 401 -4.76 -5.21 14.85
N ASP A 402 -4.26 -6.01 15.80
CA ASP A 402 -4.99 -6.29 17.03
C ASP A 402 -4.93 -5.03 17.91
N ALA A 403 -6.11 -4.49 18.23
CA ALA A 403 -6.31 -3.16 18.81
C ALA A 403 -5.90 -3.01 20.29
N ALA A 404 -4.89 -3.72 20.77
CA ALA A 404 -4.54 -3.76 22.19
C ALA A 404 -3.04 -3.83 22.45
N GLN A 405 -2.27 -2.83 21.97
CA GLN A 405 -0.98 -2.40 22.54
C GLN A 405 -0.41 -1.22 21.74
N SER A 406 -0.57 0.01 22.24
CA SER A 406 0.21 1.17 21.75
C SER A 406 0.66 2.04 22.93
N SER A 407 1.90 1.80 23.36
CA SER A 407 2.70 2.77 24.09
C SER A 407 4.10 2.76 23.50
N VAL A 408 4.24 3.35 22.31
CA VAL A 408 5.53 3.72 21.72
C VAL A 408 5.41 5.19 21.31
N GLY A 409 6.39 5.99 21.71
CA GLY A 409 6.41 7.44 21.55
C GLY A 409 6.42 7.87 20.08
N ALA A 410 5.88 9.06 19.82
CA ALA A 410 5.66 9.63 18.50
C ALA A 410 6.94 9.98 17.71
N ASP A 411 8.14 9.69 18.22
CA ASP A 411 9.42 9.98 17.56
C ASP A 411 9.96 8.80 16.70
N GLU A 412 9.35 7.61 16.78
CA GLU A 412 9.75 6.44 15.97
C GLU A 412 8.82 6.16 14.76
N ILE A 413 7.82 7.02 14.50
CA ILE A 413 6.86 6.84 13.40
C ILE A 413 6.96 8.00 12.40
N LEU A 414 8.17 8.19 11.84
CA LEU A 414 8.37 8.92 10.60
C LEU A 414 9.11 8.08 9.54
N GLU A 415 8.97 6.76 9.62
CA GLU A 415 9.26 5.90 8.48
C GLU A 415 8.06 5.96 7.51
N LEU A 416 8.13 6.91 6.58
CA LEU A 416 7.33 6.89 5.36
C LEU A 416 7.50 5.51 4.69
N PRO A 417 6.42 4.80 4.31
CA PRO A 417 6.56 3.56 3.56
C PRO A 417 7.19 3.88 2.20
N GLY A 418 8.46 3.48 2.02
CA GLY A 418 9.25 3.79 0.82
C GLY A 418 10.62 4.41 1.05
N ILE A 419 11.15 4.43 2.29
CA ILE A 419 12.57 4.74 2.50
C ILE A 419 13.40 3.62 1.85
N ASP A 420 14.00 3.95 0.71
CA ASP A 420 14.96 3.14 -0.05
C ASP A 420 15.90 2.37 0.89
N THR A 421 15.74 1.06 1.02
CA THR A 421 16.67 0.26 1.83
C THR A 421 18.02 0.18 1.10
N PRO A 422 19.17 0.31 1.79
CA PRO A 422 20.49 0.37 1.14
C PRO A 422 20.86 -0.83 0.24
N GLY A 423 20.16 -1.97 0.38
CA GLY A 423 20.34 -3.16 -0.46
C GLY A 423 19.53 -3.17 -1.77
N GLU A 424 18.69 -2.15 -2.02
CA GLU A 424 17.80 -2.09 -3.19
C GLU A 424 18.28 -1.15 -4.30
N LEU A 425 19.24 -0.27 -4.02
CA LEU A 425 19.76 0.72 -4.97
C LEU A 425 21.11 0.31 -5.56
N ARG A 426 21.32 0.61 -6.85
CA ARG A 426 22.58 0.32 -7.58
C ARG A 426 23.00 1.49 -8.45
N SER A 427 24.30 1.58 -8.73
CA SER A 427 24.84 2.58 -9.66
C SER A 427 24.59 2.17 -11.12
N LEU A 428 24.57 3.15 -12.04
CA LEU A 428 24.42 2.83 -13.48
C LEU A 428 25.51 1.91 -14.01
N PRO A 429 26.81 2.07 -13.68
CA PRO A 429 27.84 1.13 -14.11
C PRO A 429 27.57 -0.32 -13.66
N GLU A 430 27.11 -0.52 -12.42
CA GLU A 430 26.75 -1.85 -11.91
C GLU A 430 25.54 -2.46 -12.64
N ILE A 431 24.56 -1.63 -12.99
CA ILE A 431 23.36 -2.04 -13.73
C ILE A 431 23.74 -2.40 -15.17
N ILE A 432 24.50 -1.53 -15.85
CA ILE A 432 24.93 -1.71 -17.24
C ILE A 432 25.75 -3.00 -17.39
N ALA A 433 26.61 -3.32 -16.42
CA ALA A 433 27.39 -4.56 -16.42
C ALA A 433 26.54 -5.85 -16.41
N GLN A 434 25.26 -5.76 -16.02
CA GLN A 434 24.33 -6.89 -15.99
C GLN A 434 23.43 -6.96 -17.24
N VAL A 435 23.48 -5.93 -18.10
CA VAL A 435 22.73 -5.93 -19.37
C VAL A 435 23.44 -6.84 -20.37
N PRO A 436 22.73 -7.76 -21.07
CA PRO A 436 23.35 -8.65 -22.06
C PRO A 436 24.04 -7.86 -23.18
N ALA A 437 25.36 -8.06 -23.33
CA ALA A 437 26.14 -7.42 -24.38
C ALA A 437 25.78 -7.96 -25.77
N ARG A 438 25.60 -7.07 -26.75
CA ARG A 438 25.43 -7.41 -28.17
C ARG A 438 26.64 -6.93 -28.95
N THR A 439 27.32 -7.84 -29.64
CA THR A 439 28.50 -7.50 -30.46
C THR A 439 28.13 -6.54 -31.59
N GLY A 440 28.71 -5.35 -31.59
CA GLY A 440 28.56 -4.36 -32.67
C GLY A 440 27.32 -3.46 -32.59
N GLU A 441 26.55 -3.52 -31.51
CA GLU A 441 25.40 -2.62 -31.26
C GLU A 441 25.57 -1.86 -29.93
N PRO A 442 25.06 -0.63 -29.82
CA PRO A 442 25.00 0.09 -28.55
C PRO A 442 24.30 -0.71 -27.47
N THR A 443 24.74 -0.57 -26.22
CA THR A 443 24.11 -1.27 -25.09
C THR A 443 22.71 -0.72 -24.87
N ARG A 444 21.70 -1.59 -24.99
CA ARG A 444 20.28 -1.21 -24.83
C ARG A 444 19.89 -1.33 -23.37
N LEU A 445 19.79 -0.22 -22.66
CA LEU A 445 19.43 -0.16 -21.24
C LEU A 445 17.90 -0.05 -21.07
N PRO A 446 17.22 -1.08 -20.57
CA PRO A 446 15.78 -1.02 -20.32
C PRO A 446 15.49 -0.09 -19.13
N CYS A 447 14.55 0.83 -19.30
CA CYS A 447 14.06 1.69 -18.22
C CYS A 447 12.54 1.88 -18.33
N PHE A 448 11.90 2.23 -17.22
CA PHE A 448 10.53 2.75 -17.22
C PHE A 448 10.51 4.08 -16.49
N THR A 449 9.51 4.88 -16.79
CA THR A 449 9.42 6.26 -16.32
C THR A 449 8.09 6.57 -15.63
N THR A 450 7.30 5.52 -15.41
CA THR A 450 5.95 5.57 -14.88
C THR A 450 5.92 5.07 -13.42
N PRO A 451 5.73 5.95 -12.42
CA PRO A 451 5.98 5.62 -10.99
C PRO A 451 5.15 4.47 -10.44
N SER A 452 3.89 4.42 -10.86
CA SER A 452 2.86 3.51 -10.37
C SER A 452 2.97 2.06 -10.86
N THR A 453 3.94 1.76 -11.72
CA THR A 453 4.06 0.45 -12.40
C THR A 453 5.34 -0.31 -12.08
N ALA A 454 6.18 0.24 -11.18
CA ALA A 454 7.48 -0.32 -10.84
C ALA A 454 7.42 -1.82 -10.50
N SER A 455 6.48 -2.22 -9.64
CA SER A 455 6.29 -3.62 -9.24
C SER A 455 6.06 -4.56 -10.43
N GLN A 456 5.22 -4.14 -11.39
CA GLN A 456 4.89 -4.97 -12.55
C GLN A 456 6.07 -5.08 -13.50
N TYR A 457 6.75 -3.96 -13.78
CA TYR A 457 7.91 -3.99 -14.68
C TYR A 457 9.09 -4.74 -14.06
N PHE A 458 9.28 -4.68 -12.73
CA PHE A 458 10.29 -5.49 -12.05
C PHE A 458 9.98 -6.99 -12.15
N GLU A 459 8.74 -7.42 -11.86
CA GLU A 459 8.34 -8.82 -12.00
C GLU A 459 8.52 -9.36 -13.44
N ILE A 460 8.15 -8.54 -14.43
CA ILE A 460 8.30 -8.88 -15.85
C ILE A 460 9.78 -8.97 -16.24
N ALA A 461 10.60 -8.02 -15.81
CA ALA A 461 12.04 -8.02 -16.08
C ALA A 461 12.74 -9.22 -15.45
N ASP A 462 12.38 -9.60 -14.22
CA ASP A 462 12.91 -10.78 -13.55
C ASP A 462 12.53 -12.08 -14.28
N ALA A 463 11.28 -12.20 -14.69
CA ALA A 463 10.82 -13.37 -15.45
C ALA A 463 11.49 -13.47 -16.84
N ALA A 464 11.87 -12.33 -17.43
CA ALA A 464 12.61 -12.28 -18.70
C ALA A 464 14.13 -12.49 -18.52
N GLY A 465 14.64 -12.55 -17.28
CA GLY A 465 16.08 -12.60 -17.00
C GLY A 465 16.81 -11.30 -17.37
N SER A 466 16.10 -10.18 -17.45
CA SER A 466 16.62 -8.86 -17.81
C SER A 466 16.81 -7.97 -16.57
N VAL A 467 17.42 -6.80 -16.77
CA VAL A 467 17.55 -5.72 -15.79
C VAL A 467 16.82 -4.50 -16.30
N VAL A 468 16.01 -3.88 -15.45
CA VAL A 468 15.30 -2.64 -15.76
C VAL A 468 15.58 -1.58 -14.69
N VAL A 469 15.74 -0.34 -15.14
CA VAL A 469 15.96 0.84 -14.30
C VAL A 469 14.65 1.57 -14.08
N ASP A 470 14.37 1.91 -12.82
CA ASP A 470 13.32 2.84 -12.46
C ASP A 470 13.82 4.27 -12.66
N ALA A 471 13.24 4.96 -13.65
CA ALA A 471 13.50 6.36 -13.95
C ALA A 471 12.22 7.19 -13.78
N SER A 472 11.36 6.77 -12.87
CA SER A 472 10.05 7.39 -12.65
C SER A 472 10.06 8.60 -11.71
N GLY A 473 11.17 8.84 -11.02
CA GLY A 473 11.36 10.02 -10.19
C GLY A 473 11.47 11.32 -10.98
N PRO A 474 11.33 12.47 -10.30
CA PRO A 474 11.17 13.79 -10.93
C PRO A 474 12.37 14.24 -11.77
N PHE A 475 13.57 13.77 -11.45
CA PHE A 475 14.81 14.10 -12.17
C PHE A 475 15.34 12.93 -13.00
N GLU A 476 14.88 11.72 -12.72
CA GLU A 476 15.57 10.48 -13.09
C GLU A 476 15.50 10.21 -14.60
N SER A 477 14.36 10.48 -15.26
CA SER A 477 14.26 10.34 -16.72
C SER A 477 15.24 11.27 -17.46
N GLU A 478 15.28 12.55 -17.10
CA GLU A 478 16.15 13.53 -17.76
C GLU A 478 17.63 13.26 -17.49
N LEU A 479 17.98 12.86 -16.26
CA LEU A 479 19.34 12.47 -15.90
C LEU A 479 19.79 11.22 -16.65
N LEU A 480 18.91 10.24 -16.83
CA LEU A 480 19.22 9.03 -17.57
C LEU A 480 19.44 9.32 -19.06
N GLU A 481 18.64 10.23 -19.65
CA GLU A 481 18.85 10.73 -21.02
C GLU A 481 20.10 11.61 -21.15
N ALA A 482 20.46 12.38 -20.12
CA ALA A 482 21.73 13.11 -20.09
C ALA A 482 22.93 12.14 -20.01
N TYR A 483 22.77 11.02 -19.30
CA TYR A 483 23.82 10.03 -19.12
C TYR A 483 24.23 9.35 -20.43
N THR A 484 23.27 9.06 -21.31
CA THR A 484 23.56 8.47 -22.63
C THR A 484 24.28 9.42 -23.59
N ARG A 485 24.25 10.73 -23.31
CA ARG A 485 24.93 11.76 -24.11
C ARG A 485 26.35 12.06 -23.64
N LEU A 486 26.80 11.47 -22.52
CA LEU A 486 28.17 11.65 -22.05
C LEU A 486 29.18 11.06 -23.05
N PRO A 487 30.35 11.69 -23.22
CA PRO A 487 31.44 11.10 -24.00
C PRO A 487 31.82 9.72 -23.42
N ASP A 488 32.20 8.79 -24.30
CA ASP A 488 32.55 7.40 -23.98
C ASP A 488 31.40 6.47 -23.56
N ARG A 489 30.13 6.89 -23.77
CA ARG A 489 28.94 6.06 -23.54
C ARG A 489 28.31 5.61 -24.85
N ASP A 490 28.38 4.31 -25.14
CA ASP A 490 27.64 3.67 -26.24
C ASP A 490 26.37 3.00 -25.71
N LEU A 491 25.39 3.84 -25.33
CA LEU A 491 24.16 3.45 -24.63
C LEU A 491 22.92 3.96 -25.37
N THR A 492 21.88 3.13 -25.47
CA THR A 492 20.56 3.53 -25.96
C THR A 492 19.50 3.12 -24.94
N LEU A 493 18.62 4.06 -24.55
CA LEU A 493 17.54 3.75 -23.63
C LEU A 493 16.42 3.00 -24.35
N VAL A 494 15.83 2.02 -23.67
CA VAL A 494 14.62 1.32 -24.12
C VAL A 494 13.55 1.55 -23.07
N HIS A 495 12.63 2.45 -23.36
CA HIS A 495 11.49 2.74 -22.48
C HIS A 495 10.49 1.59 -22.54
N VAL A 496 10.58 0.61 -21.63
CA VAL A 496 9.72 -0.59 -21.65
C VAL A 496 8.25 -0.27 -21.46
N ASP A 497 7.95 0.87 -20.86
CA ASP A 497 6.60 1.43 -20.72
C ASP A 497 6.06 2.05 -22.02
N ARG A 498 6.91 2.40 -23.01
CA ARG A 498 6.50 3.06 -24.27
C ARG A 498 6.77 2.25 -25.54
N GLU A 499 7.85 1.49 -25.57
CA GLU A 499 8.35 0.75 -26.74
C GLU A 499 8.24 -0.76 -26.57
N ASP A 500 7.88 -1.47 -27.64
CA ASP A 500 7.91 -2.94 -27.62
C ASP A 500 9.36 -3.41 -27.59
N ASP A 501 9.85 -3.81 -26.41
CA ASP A 501 11.08 -4.58 -26.31
C ASP A 501 10.78 -6.05 -26.68
N PRO A 502 11.30 -6.59 -27.80
CA PRO A 502 11.05 -7.98 -28.18
C PRO A 502 11.55 -9.00 -27.14
N ALA A 503 12.49 -8.63 -26.28
CA ALA A 503 12.98 -9.48 -25.20
C ALA A 503 11.94 -9.64 -24.07
N VAL A 504 11.05 -8.65 -23.91
CA VAL A 504 10.07 -8.61 -22.83
C VAL A 504 8.65 -8.87 -23.36
N PHE A 505 8.22 -8.11 -24.37
CA PHE A 505 6.91 -8.20 -25.00
C PHE A 505 7.03 -8.84 -26.40
N ARG A 506 6.84 -10.16 -26.47
CA ARG A 506 6.90 -10.88 -27.76
C ARG A 506 5.63 -10.66 -28.58
N ARG A 507 5.79 -10.42 -29.88
CA ARG A 507 4.69 -10.34 -30.84
C ARG A 507 4.01 -11.71 -30.97
N LEU A 508 2.70 -11.68 -31.19
CA LEU A 508 1.88 -12.86 -31.38
C LEU A 508 2.04 -13.44 -32.79
N GLY A 509 1.95 -14.76 -32.90
CA GLY A 509 1.95 -15.48 -34.17
C GLY A 509 0.53 -15.75 -34.69
N GLU A 510 0.41 -16.42 -35.83
CA GLU A 510 -0.89 -16.74 -36.47
C GLU A 510 -1.81 -17.59 -35.58
N THR A 511 -1.24 -18.40 -34.67
CA THR A 511 -1.97 -19.27 -33.74
C THR A 511 -2.72 -18.52 -32.63
N ASP A 512 -2.42 -17.24 -32.41
CA ASP A 512 -2.97 -16.43 -31.31
C ASP A 512 -4.15 -15.54 -31.73
N ALA A 513 -4.74 -15.80 -32.91
CA ALA A 513 -5.81 -14.99 -33.51
C ALA A 513 -7.03 -14.77 -32.58
N ALA A 514 -7.32 -15.70 -31.68
CA ALA A 514 -8.40 -15.56 -30.70
C ALA A 514 -8.12 -14.45 -29.66
N VAL A 515 -6.88 -14.35 -29.17
CA VAL A 515 -6.47 -13.32 -28.20
C VAL A 515 -6.37 -11.96 -28.88
N GLN A 516 -5.98 -11.94 -30.15
CA GLN A 516 -5.99 -10.71 -30.95
C GLN A 516 -7.40 -10.13 -31.11
N ARG A 517 -8.39 -10.97 -31.44
CA ARG A 517 -9.81 -10.57 -31.48
C ARG A 517 -10.34 -10.11 -30.13
N LEU A 518 -9.90 -10.75 -29.04
CA LEU A 518 -10.23 -10.31 -27.68
C LEU A 518 -9.73 -8.87 -27.44
N ALA A 519 -8.48 -8.56 -27.79
CA ALA A 519 -7.94 -7.20 -27.64
C ALA A 519 -8.72 -6.16 -28.47
N GLU A 520 -9.12 -6.49 -29.69
CA GLU A 520 -9.95 -5.62 -30.53
C GLU A 520 -11.33 -5.35 -29.88
N MET A 521 -12.00 -6.40 -29.39
CA MET A 521 -13.29 -6.24 -28.70
C MET A 521 -13.15 -5.46 -27.40
N MET A 522 -12.11 -5.74 -26.60
CA MET A 522 -11.82 -4.99 -25.37
C MET A 522 -11.64 -3.49 -25.64
N SER A 523 -10.97 -3.13 -26.74
CA SER A 523 -10.80 -1.72 -27.14
C SER A 523 -12.14 -1.01 -27.38
N LEU A 524 -13.15 -1.72 -27.85
CA LEU A 524 -14.51 -1.20 -28.04
C LEU A 524 -15.27 -1.13 -26.70
N THR A 525 -15.22 -2.19 -25.91
CA THR A 525 -15.92 -2.30 -24.63
C THR A 525 -15.44 -1.26 -23.62
N VAL A 526 -14.12 -1.13 -23.46
CA VAL A 526 -13.51 -0.15 -22.54
C VAL A 526 -13.80 1.29 -22.98
N ARG A 527 -13.68 1.57 -24.28
CA ARG A 527 -14.01 2.91 -24.83
C ARG A 527 -15.45 3.31 -24.57
N THR A 528 -16.38 2.38 -24.70
CA THR A 528 -17.81 2.62 -24.44
C THR A 528 -18.08 2.86 -22.95
N ALA A 529 -17.38 2.16 -22.06
CA ALA A 529 -17.58 2.28 -20.61
C ALA A 529 -16.94 3.53 -20.00
N PHE A 530 -15.77 3.95 -20.50
CA PHE A 530 -14.94 5.00 -19.88
C PHE A 530 -14.75 6.26 -20.74
N GLY A 531 -15.30 6.31 -21.96
CA GLY A 531 -15.28 7.51 -22.83
C GLY A 531 -13.92 7.93 -23.38
N GLY A 532 -12.83 7.20 -23.06
CA GLY A 532 -11.45 7.52 -23.44
C GLY A 532 -10.92 6.74 -24.67
N GLN A 533 -9.84 7.24 -25.27
CA GLN A 533 -9.09 6.56 -26.33
C GLN A 533 -8.16 5.49 -25.76
N ILE A 534 -8.69 4.45 -25.12
CA ILE A 534 -7.89 3.30 -24.68
C ILE A 534 -7.75 2.33 -25.85
N ARG A 535 -6.51 1.97 -26.18
CA ARG A 535 -6.20 0.96 -27.20
C ARG A 535 -5.71 -0.29 -26.51
N THR A 536 -6.42 -1.39 -26.71
CA THR A 536 -6.00 -2.69 -26.19
C THR A 536 -5.22 -3.45 -27.25
N GLU A 537 -4.10 -4.01 -26.84
CA GLU A 537 -3.21 -4.83 -27.66
C GLU A 537 -2.91 -6.13 -26.93
N ALA A 538 -2.52 -7.17 -27.66
CA ALA A 538 -2.12 -8.45 -27.08
C ALA A 538 -0.64 -8.71 -27.33
N ARG A 539 0.07 -9.14 -26.29
CA ARG A 539 1.49 -9.54 -26.33
C ARG A 539 1.71 -10.78 -25.49
N ARG A 540 2.81 -11.48 -25.73
CA ARG A 540 3.22 -12.66 -24.95
C ARG A 540 4.36 -12.28 -24.01
N PHE A 541 4.14 -12.37 -22.70
CA PHE A 541 5.14 -12.04 -21.69
C PHE A 541 4.96 -12.86 -20.40
N GLN A 542 6.01 -12.93 -19.58
CA GLN A 542 6.01 -13.63 -18.29
C GLN A 542 6.09 -12.59 -17.14
N PRO A 543 5.66 -12.92 -15.91
CA PRO A 543 5.03 -14.18 -15.49
C PRO A 543 3.58 -14.31 -16.01
N ALA A 544 3.15 -15.54 -16.29
CA ALA A 544 1.78 -15.84 -16.74
C ALA A 544 0.68 -15.44 -15.73
N THR A 545 1.06 -15.13 -14.48
CA THR A 545 0.15 -14.61 -13.44
C THR A 545 -0.36 -13.21 -13.72
N ILE A 546 0.43 -12.37 -14.41
CA ILE A 546 0.01 -11.03 -14.81
C ILE A 546 -0.95 -11.15 -15.99
N THR A 547 -2.16 -10.60 -15.82
CA THR A 547 -3.26 -10.66 -16.79
C THR A 547 -3.12 -9.59 -17.88
N ALA A 548 -2.82 -8.35 -17.48
CA ALA A 548 -2.64 -7.20 -18.35
C ALA A 548 -1.79 -6.11 -17.67
N VAL A 549 -1.17 -5.26 -18.49
CA VAL A 549 -0.35 -4.12 -18.05
C VAL A 549 -0.81 -2.87 -18.79
N ILE A 550 -0.89 -1.74 -18.07
CA ILE A 550 -1.16 -0.44 -18.67
C ILE A 550 0.16 0.24 -19.00
N ARG A 551 0.28 0.66 -20.25
CA ARG A 551 1.42 1.37 -20.82
C ARG A 551 0.97 2.78 -21.15
N SER A 552 1.58 3.76 -20.49
CA SER A 552 1.30 5.18 -20.69
C SER A 552 2.56 5.93 -21.10
N ASP A 553 2.40 6.96 -21.94
CA ASP A 553 3.47 7.92 -22.23
C ASP A 553 3.44 9.08 -21.21
N HIS A 554 4.55 9.79 -21.00
CA HIS A 554 4.73 10.88 -20.02
C HIS A 554 3.65 11.96 -20.05
N ARG A 555 3.06 12.22 -21.22
CA ARG A 555 2.01 13.23 -21.37
C ARG A 555 0.69 12.85 -20.72
N SER A 556 0.48 11.55 -20.45
CA SER A 556 -0.70 11.05 -19.72
C SER A 556 -0.71 11.47 -18.24
N TYR A 557 0.46 11.71 -17.62
CA TYR A 557 0.57 12.17 -16.22
C TYR A 557 0.24 13.67 -16.11
N ALA A 558 0.85 14.51 -16.94
CA ALA A 558 0.56 15.95 -17.00
C ALA A 558 -0.92 16.22 -17.34
N GLN A 559 -1.50 15.43 -18.25
CA GLN A 559 -2.92 15.48 -18.60
C GLN A 559 -3.85 15.10 -17.43
N ARG A 560 -3.49 14.08 -16.64
CA ARG A 560 -4.30 13.66 -15.49
C ARG A 560 -4.19 14.62 -14.32
N ARG A 561 -2.98 15.07 -14.00
CA ARG A 561 -2.78 16.09 -12.97
C ARG A 561 -3.49 17.40 -13.33
N ALA A 562 -3.53 17.74 -14.62
CA ALA A 562 -4.38 18.81 -15.13
C ALA A 562 -5.88 18.51 -14.93
N GLN A 563 -6.37 17.30 -15.21
CA GLN A 563 -7.77 16.95 -14.93
C GLN A 563 -8.11 16.99 -13.43
N GLU A 564 -7.23 16.54 -12.55
CA GLU A 564 -7.40 16.57 -11.09
C GLU A 564 -7.44 18.02 -10.57
N LEU A 565 -6.47 18.83 -10.95
CA LEU A 565 -6.43 20.25 -10.60
C LEU A 565 -7.64 21.01 -11.14
N ARG A 566 -8.17 20.60 -12.30
CA ARG A 566 -9.40 21.17 -12.86
C ARG A 566 -10.65 20.78 -12.08
N LEU A 567 -10.74 19.53 -11.62
CA LEU A 567 -11.90 18.97 -10.93
C LEU A 567 -11.91 19.26 -9.42
N ASP A 568 -10.78 19.71 -8.86
CA ASP A 568 -10.65 20.08 -7.46
C ASP A 568 -11.36 21.44 -7.16
N PRO A 569 -12.42 21.44 -6.33
CA PRO A 569 -13.15 22.67 -5.99
C PRO A 569 -12.31 23.68 -5.21
N ASN A 570 -11.27 23.23 -4.49
CA ASN A 570 -10.45 24.05 -3.60
C ASN A 570 -9.27 24.74 -4.32
N GLN A 571 -9.05 24.47 -5.61
CA GLN A 571 -7.98 25.12 -6.37
C GLN A 571 -8.36 26.53 -6.84
N PRO A 572 -7.42 27.49 -6.82
CA PRO A 572 -7.58 28.80 -7.43
C PRO A 572 -7.96 28.74 -8.92
N ASP A 573 -8.75 29.72 -9.40
CA ASP A 573 -9.28 29.74 -10.79
C ASP A 573 -8.20 29.83 -11.89
N ASP A 574 -7.10 30.49 -11.60
CA ASP A 574 -5.90 30.58 -12.45
C ASP A 574 -5.20 29.23 -12.61
N VAL A 575 -5.10 28.44 -11.54
CA VAL A 575 -4.59 27.06 -11.56
C VAL A 575 -5.54 26.15 -12.37
N ARG A 576 -6.86 26.31 -12.21
CA ARG A 576 -7.85 25.59 -13.01
C ARG A 576 -7.77 25.96 -14.50
N GLN A 577 -7.54 27.22 -14.84
CA GLN A 577 -7.35 27.66 -16.24
C GLN A 577 -6.04 27.14 -16.85
N MET A 578 -4.94 27.16 -16.10
CA MET A 578 -3.67 26.55 -16.53
C MET A 578 -3.83 25.04 -16.73
N ALA A 579 -4.57 24.39 -15.85
CA ALA A 579 -4.90 22.99 -15.96
C ALA A 579 -5.79 22.70 -17.20
N ASP A 580 -6.78 23.54 -17.49
CA ASP A 580 -7.56 23.44 -18.74
C ASP A 580 -6.69 23.60 -19.99
N GLU A 581 -5.74 24.53 -19.98
CA GLU A 581 -4.81 24.74 -21.08
C GLU A 581 -3.84 23.56 -21.26
N LEU A 582 -3.29 23.03 -20.15
CA LEU A 582 -2.42 21.86 -20.14
C LEU A 582 -3.17 20.62 -20.66
N ALA A 583 -4.40 20.39 -20.18
CA ALA A 583 -5.26 19.30 -20.62
C ALA A 583 -5.61 19.37 -22.11
N ARG A 584 -5.82 20.57 -22.67
CA ARG A 584 -6.05 20.78 -24.11
C ARG A 584 -4.80 20.45 -24.94
N ARG A 585 -3.61 20.80 -24.46
CA ARG A 585 -2.34 20.56 -25.17
C ARG A 585 -1.92 19.09 -25.15
N THR A 586 -2.31 18.32 -24.14
CA THR A 586 -1.92 16.91 -23.97
C THR A 586 -2.99 15.92 -24.47
N ALA A 587 -4.10 16.39 -25.04
CA ALA A 587 -5.31 15.60 -25.35
C ALA A 587 -5.16 14.46 -26.40
N ALA A 588 -3.97 14.17 -26.90
CA ALA A 588 -3.76 13.39 -28.13
C ALA A 588 -3.17 11.98 -27.95
N GLU A 589 -2.92 11.48 -26.73
CA GLU A 589 -2.24 10.18 -26.55
C GLU A 589 -3.11 9.12 -25.87
N ALA A 590 -3.19 7.96 -26.51
CA ALA A 590 -4.00 6.82 -26.11
C ALA A 590 -3.29 5.95 -25.06
N LEU A 591 -3.93 5.72 -23.90
CA LEU A 591 -3.50 4.69 -22.96
C LEU A 591 -3.49 3.32 -23.67
N ARG A 592 -2.39 2.58 -23.59
CA ARG A 592 -2.26 1.25 -24.20
C ARG A 592 -2.42 0.17 -23.13
N LEU A 593 -3.51 -0.59 -23.21
CA LEU A 593 -3.71 -1.78 -22.39
C LEU A 593 -3.10 -2.98 -23.10
N THR A 594 -2.08 -3.62 -22.52
CA THR A 594 -1.46 -4.81 -23.09
C THR A 594 -1.91 -6.06 -22.34
N ILE A 595 -2.73 -6.91 -22.96
CA ILE A 595 -3.17 -8.18 -22.37
C ILE A 595 -2.14 -9.30 -22.60
N ASN A 596 -1.96 -10.16 -21.60
CA ASN A 596 -0.98 -11.24 -21.63
C ASN A 596 -1.54 -12.51 -22.26
N ALA A 597 -1.02 -12.90 -23.43
CA ALA A 597 -1.39 -14.14 -24.10
C ALA A 597 -0.90 -15.41 -23.38
N GLU A 598 0.07 -15.34 -22.45
CA GLU A 598 0.47 -16.48 -21.61
C GLU A 598 -0.54 -16.77 -20.49
N ASN A 599 -1.37 -15.79 -20.12
CA ASN A 599 -2.27 -15.93 -18.99
C ASN A 599 -3.45 -16.86 -19.32
N ALA A 600 -3.69 -17.85 -18.46
CA ALA A 600 -4.73 -18.86 -18.67
C ALA A 600 -6.16 -18.27 -18.68
N LEU A 601 -6.44 -17.23 -17.90
CA LEU A 601 -7.74 -16.56 -17.89
C LEU A 601 -7.97 -15.81 -19.20
N VAL A 602 -6.97 -15.06 -19.68
CA VAL A 602 -7.02 -14.36 -20.98
C VAL A 602 -7.30 -15.34 -22.11
N GLN A 603 -6.60 -16.49 -22.14
CA GLN A 603 -6.85 -17.54 -23.13
C GLN A 603 -8.26 -18.15 -23.02
N ARG A 604 -8.78 -18.34 -21.80
CA ARG A 604 -10.14 -18.86 -21.59
C ARG A 604 -11.21 -17.89 -22.08
N ILE A 605 -11.06 -16.59 -21.78
CA ILE A 605 -11.97 -15.53 -22.24
C ILE A 605 -11.94 -15.43 -23.76
N ALA A 606 -10.76 -15.49 -24.38
CA ALA A 606 -10.59 -15.41 -25.84
C ALA A 606 -11.30 -16.53 -26.62
N ARG A 607 -11.61 -17.67 -25.97
CA ARG A 607 -12.35 -18.79 -26.57
C ARG A 607 -13.87 -18.69 -26.40
N GLN A 608 -14.38 -17.73 -25.62
CA GLN A 608 -15.81 -17.54 -25.40
C GLN A 608 -16.44 -16.65 -26.49
N ASN A 609 -17.77 -16.53 -26.44
CA ASN A 609 -18.49 -15.56 -27.25
C ASN A 609 -18.23 -14.14 -26.71
N LEU A 610 -17.44 -13.35 -27.45
CA LEU A 610 -16.99 -12.01 -27.04
C LEU A 610 -18.12 -10.96 -26.98
N THR A 611 -19.29 -11.24 -27.56
CA THR A 611 -20.46 -10.36 -27.48
C THR A 611 -21.37 -10.65 -26.29
N ASP A 612 -21.10 -11.71 -25.54
CA ASP A 612 -21.88 -12.06 -24.35
C ASP A 612 -21.66 -10.98 -23.25
N PRO A 613 -22.74 -10.40 -22.67
CA PRO A 613 -22.62 -9.42 -21.60
C PRO A 613 -21.77 -9.88 -20.41
N ALA A 614 -21.80 -11.17 -20.06
CA ALA A 614 -20.96 -11.74 -19.01
C ALA A 614 -19.47 -11.71 -19.37
N VAL A 615 -19.15 -11.98 -20.63
CA VAL A 615 -17.77 -11.97 -21.12
C VAL A 615 -17.26 -10.53 -21.23
N GLN A 616 -18.13 -9.57 -21.60
CA GLN A 616 -17.81 -8.14 -21.58
C GLN A 616 -17.54 -7.61 -20.16
N GLU A 617 -18.25 -8.10 -19.15
CA GLU A 617 -17.93 -7.79 -17.74
C GLU A 617 -16.54 -8.31 -17.35
N LEU A 618 -16.16 -9.51 -17.79
CA LEU A 618 -14.82 -10.05 -17.55
C LEU A 618 -13.72 -9.25 -18.29
N MET A 619 -14.00 -8.74 -19.49
CA MET A 619 -13.10 -7.83 -20.20
C MET A 619 -12.84 -6.55 -19.39
N LEU A 620 -13.89 -5.96 -18.81
CA LEU A 620 -13.76 -4.78 -17.98
C LEU A 620 -13.04 -5.11 -16.66
N ALA A 621 -13.23 -6.31 -16.12
CA ALA A 621 -12.47 -6.78 -14.95
C ALA A 621 -10.97 -6.87 -15.23
N LEU A 622 -10.55 -7.35 -16.41
CA LEU A 622 -9.13 -7.37 -16.82
C LEU A 622 -8.54 -5.95 -16.92
N TYR A 623 -9.31 -4.98 -17.42
CA TYR A 623 -8.90 -3.58 -17.44
C TYR A 623 -8.75 -3.03 -16.02
N ASN A 624 -9.77 -3.22 -15.16
CA ASN A 624 -9.74 -2.72 -13.80
C ASN A 624 -8.62 -3.34 -12.97
N ASP A 625 -8.32 -4.63 -13.16
CA ASP A 625 -7.18 -5.30 -12.52
C ASP A 625 -5.85 -4.60 -12.86
N ALA A 626 -5.66 -4.26 -14.14
CA ALA A 626 -4.49 -3.51 -14.59
C ALA A 626 -4.48 -2.06 -14.07
N VAL A 627 -5.65 -1.42 -13.93
CA VAL A 627 -5.79 -0.09 -13.30
C VAL A 627 -5.47 -0.15 -11.81
N LEU A 628 -5.97 -1.14 -11.07
CA LEU A 628 -5.73 -1.27 -9.63
C LEU A 628 -4.28 -1.59 -9.30
N ALA A 629 -3.64 -2.43 -10.11
CA ALA A 629 -2.23 -2.71 -9.98
C ALA A 629 -1.38 -1.45 -10.21
N ASN A 630 -1.89 -0.50 -10.99
CA ASN A 630 -1.33 0.80 -11.25
C ASN A 630 -1.94 1.86 -10.30
N ARG A 631 -1.46 1.88 -9.05
CA ARG A 631 -2.06 2.58 -7.89
C ARG A 631 -2.41 4.07 -8.09
N GLU A 632 -1.84 4.74 -9.08
CA GLU A 632 -2.05 6.18 -9.38
C GLU A 632 -3.15 6.44 -10.44
N LEU A 633 -3.80 5.40 -10.98
CA LEU A 633 -4.81 5.52 -12.04
C LEU A 633 -6.26 5.53 -11.53
N ILE A 634 -6.52 5.35 -10.24
CA ILE A 634 -7.89 5.22 -9.73
C ILE A 634 -8.56 6.59 -9.61
N THR A 635 -9.36 6.98 -10.61
CA THR A 635 -10.25 8.15 -10.49
C THR A 635 -11.52 7.80 -9.70
N SER A 636 -12.27 8.82 -9.27
CA SER A 636 -13.58 8.62 -8.62
C SER A 636 -14.59 7.92 -9.55
N THR A 637 -14.52 8.19 -10.86
CA THR A 637 -15.32 7.51 -11.88
C THR A 637 -14.91 6.04 -12.02
N ASP A 638 -13.60 5.75 -12.11
CA ASP A 638 -13.09 4.38 -12.20
C ASP A 638 -13.44 3.56 -10.96
N ALA A 639 -13.33 4.17 -9.76
CA ALA A 639 -13.70 3.54 -8.51
C ALA A 639 -15.20 3.19 -8.44
N SER A 640 -16.08 4.06 -8.94
CA SER A 640 -17.52 3.80 -9.01
C SER A 640 -17.85 2.66 -9.98
N ILE A 641 -17.24 2.67 -11.17
CA ILE A 641 -17.42 1.62 -12.17
C ILE A 641 -16.91 0.29 -11.64
N PHE A 642 -15.70 0.28 -11.05
CA PHE A 642 -15.11 -0.88 -10.39
C PHE A 642 -16.03 -1.43 -9.30
N HIS A 643 -16.52 -0.58 -8.38
CA HIS A 643 -17.41 -1.00 -7.30
C HIS A 643 -18.68 -1.67 -7.84
N SER A 644 -19.31 -1.05 -8.85
CA SER A 644 -20.52 -1.61 -9.45
C SER A 644 -20.28 -2.97 -10.11
N GLN A 645 -19.12 -3.13 -10.78
CA GLN A 645 -18.74 -4.38 -11.43
C GLN A 645 -18.38 -5.47 -10.44
N PHE A 646 -17.65 -5.11 -9.39
CA PHE A 646 -17.28 -6.02 -8.32
C PHE A 646 -18.53 -6.58 -7.63
N GLN A 647 -19.53 -5.74 -7.34
CA GLN A 647 -20.81 -6.19 -6.81
C GLN A 647 -21.52 -7.17 -7.75
N ARG A 648 -21.54 -6.89 -9.06
CA ARG A 648 -22.17 -7.80 -10.05
C ARG A 648 -21.44 -9.14 -10.16
N LEU A 649 -20.10 -9.13 -10.17
CA LEU A 649 -19.29 -10.36 -10.21
C LEU A 649 -19.47 -11.21 -8.96
N ILE A 650 -19.50 -10.60 -7.77
CA ILE A 650 -19.80 -11.31 -6.52
C ILE A 650 -21.22 -11.86 -6.54
N GLY A 651 -22.21 -11.06 -6.93
CA GLY A 651 -23.60 -11.50 -7.04
C GLY A 651 -23.72 -12.74 -7.92
N ARG A 652 -23.18 -12.69 -9.14
CA ARG A 652 -23.20 -13.85 -10.06
C ARG A 652 -22.43 -15.06 -9.52
N SER A 653 -21.34 -14.84 -8.77
CA SER A 653 -20.58 -15.93 -8.16
C SER A 653 -21.38 -16.60 -7.04
N LEU A 654 -22.11 -15.83 -6.24
CA LEU A 654 -23.02 -16.34 -5.23
C LEU A 654 -24.19 -17.09 -5.87
N ASP A 655 -24.82 -16.52 -6.90
CA ASP A 655 -25.90 -17.17 -7.66
C ASP A 655 -25.45 -18.51 -8.26
N TYR A 656 -24.21 -18.57 -8.77
CA TYR A 656 -23.61 -19.80 -9.29
C TYR A 656 -23.38 -20.83 -8.18
N LEU A 657 -22.83 -20.42 -7.03
CA LEU A 657 -22.62 -21.31 -5.88
C LEU A 657 -23.94 -21.83 -5.32
N GLU A 658 -24.96 -20.98 -5.26
CA GLU A 658 -26.31 -21.37 -4.84
C GLU A 658 -26.90 -22.38 -5.83
N SER A 659 -26.80 -22.11 -7.14
CA SER A 659 -27.27 -23.03 -8.19
C SER A 659 -26.55 -24.38 -8.13
N GLN A 660 -25.23 -24.40 -7.89
CA GLN A 660 -24.46 -25.63 -7.69
C GLN A 660 -24.93 -26.39 -6.44
N SER A 661 -25.12 -25.68 -5.32
CA SER A 661 -25.63 -26.29 -4.10
C SER A 661 -27.03 -26.87 -4.28
N GLN A 662 -27.90 -26.20 -5.02
CA GLN A 662 -29.24 -26.71 -5.35
C GLN A 662 -29.17 -27.96 -6.22
N LEU A 663 -28.30 -27.98 -7.23
CA LEU A 663 -28.07 -29.16 -8.08
C LEU A 663 -27.54 -30.35 -7.27
N ASP A 664 -26.59 -30.13 -6.36
CA ASP A 664 -26.05 -31.19 -5.49
C ASP A 664 -27.12 -31.73 -4.53
N ALA A 665 -27.98 -30.86 -4.00
CA ALA A 665 -29.11 -31.26 -3.16
C ALA A 665 -30.12 -32.13 -3.94
N ILE A 666 -30.48 -31.70 -5.17
CA ILE A 666 -31.37 -32.46 -6.06
C ILE A 666 -30.76 -33.82 -6.40
N LYS A 667 -29.47 -33.86 -6.73
CA LYS A 667 -28.77 -35.11 -7.05
C LYS A 667 -28.80 -36.09 -5.86
N THR A 668 -28.53 -35.59 -4.66
CA THR A 668 -28.59 -36.39 -3.43
C THR A 668 -30.00 -36.93 -3.18
N GLN A 669 -31.02 -36.09 -3.40
CA GLN A 669 -32.42 -36.49 -3.25
C GLN A 669 -32.84 -37.60 -4.23
N ILE A 670 -32.39 -37.51 -5.49
CA ILE A 670 -32.62 -38.57 -6.50
C ILE A 670 -31.95 -39.88 -6.08
N GLU A 671 -30.70 -39.83 -5.62
CA GLU A 671 -29.96 -41.02 -5.18
C GLU A 671 -30.56 -41.69 -3.93
N ASP A 672 -31.16 -40.91 -3.02
CA ASP A 672 -31.88 -41.43 -1.86
C ASP A 672 -33.23 -42.05 -2.25
N GLU A 673 -33.96 -41.44 -3.19
CA GLU A 673 -35.24 -41.98 -3.66
C GLU A 673 -35.08 -43.29 -4.44
N ASP A 674 -34.02 -43.39 -5.26
CA ASP A 674 -33.66 -44.64 -5.95
C ASP A 674 -33.27 -45.75 -4.98
N ARG A 675 -32.57 -45.43 -3.88
CA ARG A 675 -32.27 -46.40 -2.80
C ARG A 675 -33.55 -46.89 -2.12
N ARG A 676 -34.49 -46.00 -1.82
CA ARG A 676 -35.80 -46.37 -1.22
C ARG A 676 -36.63 -47.25 -2.15
N ARG A 677 -36.69 -46.95 -3.45
CA ARG A 677 -37.41 -47.76 -4.45
C ARG A 677 -36.83 -49.16 -4.61
N ARG A 678 -35.51 -49.32 -4.50
CA ARG A 678 -34.85 -50.64 -4.51
C ARG A 678 -35.14 -51.45 -3.25
N ALA A 679 -35.27 -50.80 -2.09
CA ALA A 679 -35.61 -51.48 -0.83
C ALA A 679 -37.06 -52.01 -0.79
N LEU A 680 -37.99 -51.38 -1.51
CA LEU A 680 -39.41 -51.77 -1.59
C LEU A 680 -39.70 -52.98 -2.51
N ARG A 681 -38.74 -53.42 -3.34
CA ARG A 681 -38.85 -54.70 -4.06
C ARG A 681 -38.44 -55.83 -3.11
N GLY A 682 -39.43 -56.44 -2.44
CA GLY A 682 -39.20 -57.56 -1.51
C GLY A 682 -38.36 -58.70 -2.11
N ARG A 683 -37.55 -59.36 -1.28
CA ARG A 683 -36.77 -60.55 -1.68
C ARG A 683 -37.72 -61.66 -2.15
N PRO A 684 -37.41 -62.39 -3.24
CA PRO A 684 -38.22 -63.53 -3.68
C PRO A 684 -38.23 -64.63 -2.59
N MET A 685 -39.42 -65.13 -2.27
CA MET A 685 -39.60 -66.20 -1.28
C MET A 685 -39.05 -67.53 -1.83
N LYS A 686 -38.39 -68.32 -0.98
CA LYS A 686 -37.69 -69.55 -1.42
C LYS A 686 -38.61 -70.76 -1.59
N HIS A 687 -39.82 -70.71 -1.04
CA HIS A 687 -40.86 -71.75 -1.12
C HIS A 687 -42.03 -71.32 -2.02
N ARG A 688 -42.91 -72.27 -2.34
CA ARG A 688 -44.08 -72.04 -3.20
C ARG A 688 -45.24 -71.41 -2.44
N ILE A 689 -45.94 -70.48 -3.09
CA ILE A 689 -47.04 -69.73 -2.50
C ILE A 689 -48.33 -69.95 -3.30
N PHE A 690 -49.38 -70.39 -2.61
CA PHE A 690 -50.76 -70.37 -3.08
C PHE A 690 -51.47 -69.17 -2.46
N PHE A 691 -52.09 -68.34 -3.28
CA PHE A 691 -52.94 -67.25 -2.80
C PHE A 691 -54.42 -67.66 -2.89
N MET A 692 -55.12 -67.63 -1.76
CA MET A 692 -56.54 -67.95 -1.69
C MET A 692 -57.39 -66.68 -1.65
N ILE A 693 -58.21 -66.53 -2.68
CA ILE A 693 -59.23 -65.49 -2.83
C ILE A 693 -60.54 -66.05 -2.28
N THR A 694 -61.06 -65.48 -1.20
CA THR A 694 -62.25 -66.00 -0.52
C THR A 694 -63.06 -64.86 0.07
N PRO A 695 -64.40 -64.98 0.17
CA PRO A 695 -65.20 -64.01 0.90
C PRO A 695 -64.80 -63.97 2.38
N PHE A 696 -64.87 -62.78 2.99
CA PHE A 696 -64.63 -62.58 4.42
C PHE A 696 -65.87 -62.94 5.24
N ALA A 697 -66.16 -64.24 5.37
CA ALA A 697 -67.27 -64.74 6.20
C ALA A 697 -66.88 -66.04 6.93
N ASP A 698 -67.31 -66.20 8.18
CA ASP A 698 -66.97 -67.36 9.03
C ASP A 698 -67.43 -68.70 8.45
N GLU A 699 -68.45 -68.69 7.58
CA GLU A 699 -68.96 -69.88 6.91
C GLU A 699 -67.96 -70.56 5.97
N PHE A 700 -66.93 -69.85 5.47
CA PHE A 700 -65.89 -70.39 4.59
C PHE A 700 -64.67 -70.90 5.37
N ARG A 701 -64.66 -70.74 6.70
CA ARG A 701 -63.55 -71.19 7.56
C ARG A 701 -63.27 -72.70 7.45
N PRO A 702 -64.27 -73.60 7.38
CA PRO A 702 -64.05 -75.02 7.12
C PRO A 702 -63.36 -75.29 5.77
N THR A 703 -63.72 -74.53 4.73
CA THR A 703 -63.13 -74.63 3.38
C THR A 703 -61.69 -74.15 3.36
N ILE A 704 -61.41 -73.02 4.00
CA ILE A 704 -60.05 -72.49 4.17
C ILE A 704 -59.18 -73.50 4.93
N ASP A 705 -59.72 -74.07 6.02
CA ASP A 705 -59.00 -75.07 6.81
C ASP A 705 -58.73 -76.37 6.03
N ALA A 706 -59.67 -76.81 5.18
CA ALA A 706 -59.45 -77.93 4.27
C ALA A 706 -58.35 -77.62 3.25
N CYS A 707 -58.35 -76.42 2.66
CA CYS A 707 -57.28 -75.99 1.75
C CYS A 707 -55.92 -75.92 2.44
N ARG A 708 -55.86 -75.44 3.70
CA ARG A 708 -54.62 -75.43 4.49
C ARG A 708 -54.07 -76.84 4.72
N ARG A 709 -54.93 -77.81 5.06
CA ARG A 709 -54.49 -79.20 5.27
C ARG A 709 -53.87 -79.80 4.00
N VAL A 710 -54.43 -79.48 2.84
CA VAL A 710 -53.90 -79.95 1.55
C VAL A 710 -52.62 -79.20 1.17
N VAL A 711 -52.70 -77.87 1.07
CA VAL A 711 -51.61 -77.04 0.53
C VAL A 711 -50.43 -76.96 1.49
N GLU A 712 -50.69 -76.73 2.78
CA GLU A 712 -49.64 -76.54 3.77
C GLU A 712 -49.18 -77.85 4.39
N ASP A 713 -50.09 -78.70 4.85
CA ASP A 713 -49.71 -79.89 5.62
C ASP A 713 -49.33 -81.09 4.75
N GLU A 714 -49.97 -81.27 3.58
CA GLU A 714 -49.68 -82.38 2.65
C GLU A 714 -48.62 -82.02 1.61
N TRP A 715 -48.68 -80.81 1.02
CA TRP A 715 -47.79 -80.43 -0.09
C TRP A 715 -46.61 -79.55 0.32
N GLY A 716 -46.57 -79.05 1.57
CA GLY A 716 -45.49 -78.17 2.03
C GLY A 716 -45.37 -76.88 1.22
N CYS A 717 -46.50 -76.30 0.80
CA CYS A 717 -46.59 -74.99 0.17
C CYS A 717 -47.26 -74.00 1.13
N GLN A 718 -47.00 -72.70 1.01
CA GLN A 718 -47.67 -71.70 1.85
C GLN A 718 -49.04 -71.35 1.28
N LEU A 719 -50.10 -71.42 2.09
CA LEU A 719 -51.40 -70.85 1.73
C LEU A 719 -51.55 -69.48 2.38
N VAL A 720 -51.62 -68.43 1.57
CA VAL A 720 -51.90 -67.07 2.03
C VAL A 720 -53.34 -66.73 1.68
N VAL A 721 -54.14 -66.49 2.71
CA VAL A 721 -55.50 -65.96 2.56
C VAL A 721 -55.43 -64.46 2.83
N GLY A 722 -56.25 -63.68 2.14
CA GLY A 722 -56.35 -62.24 2.35
C GLY A 722 -56.55 -61.81 3.81
N ASN A 723 -57.01 -62.69 4.72
CA ASN A 723 -57.21 -62.37 6.14
C ASN A 723 -55.98 -62.65 7.05
N ASP A 724 -54.90 -63.25 6.53
CA ASP A 724 -53.82 -63.77 7.38
C ASP A 724 -52.78 -62.73 7.83
N ARG A 725 -52.68 -61.58 7.15
CA ARG A 725 -51.65 -60.56 7.44
C ARG A 725 -52.08 -59.16 7.02
N TYR A 726 -52.44 -58.30 7.98
CA TYR A 726 -52.34 -56.85 7.80
C TYR A 726 -51.83 -56.17 9.06
N ASP A 727 -50.57 -55.73 8.99
CA ASP A 727 -50.09 -54.58 9.77
C ASP A 727 -50.30 -53.31 8.92
N ASP A 728 -50.80 -52.26 9.56
CA ASP A 728 -50.83 -50.83 9.21
C ASP A 728 -51.10 -50.37 7.74
N HIS A 729 -52.15 -49.55 7.61
CA HIS A 729 -52.44 -48.51 6.60
C HIS A 729 -52.17 -48.72 5.08
N ARG A 730 -51.77 -49.91 4.61
CA ARG A 730 -51.46 -50.18 3.18
C ARG A 730 -51.93 -51.55 2.69
N VAL A 731 -53.18 -51.90 3.02
CA VAL A 731 -53.82 -53.19 2.69
C VAL A 731 -53.71 -53.55 1.19
N LEU A 732 -53.94 -52.59 0.29
CA LEU A 732 -53.89 -52.81 -1.16
C LEU A 732 -52.47 -53.12 -1.69
N GLU A 733 -51.44 -52.39 -1.25
CA GLU A 733 -50.04 -52.62 -1.67
C GLU A 733 -49.53 -53.99 -1.20
N ASN A 734 -49.98 -54.43 -0.02
CA ASN A 734 -49.61 -55.74 0.54
C ASN A 734 -50.25 -56.89 -0.25
N VAL A 735 -51.55 -56.80 -0.55
CA VAL A 735 -52.25 -57.80 -1.39
C VAL A 735 -51.61 -57.88 -2.77
N GLU A 736 -51.34 -56.74 -3.40
CA GLU A 736 -50.72 -56.71 -4.74
C GLU A 736 -49.31 -57.34 -4.74
N THR A 737 -48.50 -57.06 -3.71
CA THR A 737 -47.17 -57.64 -3.57
C THR A 737 -47.22 -59.17 -3.43
N VAL A 738 -48.14 -59.69 -2.63
CA VAL A 738 -48.31 -61.14 -2.43
C VAL A 738 -48.88 -61.81 -3.68
N MET A 739 -49.87 -61.21 -4.34
CA MET A 739 -50.44 -61.73 -5.60
C MET A 739 -49.38 -61.83 -6.71
N ARG A 740 -48.46 -60.86 -6.81
CA ARG A 740 -47.34 -60.92 -7.76
C ARG A 740 -46.35 -62.04 -7.45
N GLN A 741 -46.20 -62.40 -6.17
CA GLN A 741 -45.28 -63.46 -5.72
C GLN A 741 -45.92 -64.85 -5.69
N ALA A 742 -47.25 -64.96 -5.76
CA ALA A 742 -47.96 -66.23 -5.74
C ALA A 742 -47.64 -67.07 -6.99
N ASP A 743 -47.34 -68.35 -6.77
CA ASP A 743 -47.09 -69.32 -7.84
C ASP A 743 -48.39 -69.99 -8.31
N ALA A 744 -49.45 -69.96 -7.49
CA ALA A 744 -50.77 -70.52 -7.79
C ALA A 744 -51.90 -69.75 -7.08
N PHE A 745 -53.12 -69.88 -7.59
CA PHE A 745 -54.31 -69.24 -7.03
C PHE A 745 -55.43 -70.23 -6.76
N ILE A 746 -56.13 -70.06 -5.64
CA ILE A 746 -57.36 -70.76 -5.29
C ILE A 746 -58.44 -69.69 -5.09
N ALA A 747 -59.61 -69.81 -5.70
CA ALA A 747 -60.70 -68.85 -5.52
C ALA A 747 -62.01 -69.53 -5.16
N GLU A 748 -62.65 -69.09 -4.08
CA GLU A 748 -64.00 -69.51 -3.69
C GLU A 748 -65.01 -68.62 -4.42
N VAL A 749 -65.76 -69.19 -5.35
CA VAL A 749 -66.65 -68.44 -6.27
C VAL A 749 -68.14 -68.72 -6.07
N THR A 750 -68.53 -69.39 -4.98
CA THR A 750 -69.90 -69.89 -4.74
C THR A 750 -70.97 -68.80 -4.88
N ASP A 751 -70.77 -67.64 -4.25
CA ASP A 751 -71.77 -66.56 -4.22
C ASP A 751 -71.45 -65.38 -5.16
N ALA A 752 -70.48 -65.55 -6.05
CA ALA A 752 -69.98 -64.49 -6.93
C ALA A 752 -69.68 -63.16 -6.22
N ASN A 753 -69.08 -63.25 -5.01
CA ASN A 753 -68.78 -62.08 -4.18
C ASN A 753 -68.00 -61.02 -4.99
N PRO A 754 -68.42 -59.74 -5.02
CA PRO A 754 -67.78 -58.70 -5.84
C PRO A 754 -66.29 -58.53 -5.57
N ASN A 755 -65.84 -58.67 -4.32
CA ASN A 755 -64.44 -58.52 -3.95
C ASN A 755 -63.62 -59.70 -4.49
N VAL A 756 -64.13 -60.91 -4.33
CA VAL A 756 -63.52 -62.13 -4.91
C VAL A 756 -63.43 -61.99 -6.42
N MET A 757 -64.49 -61.54 -7.09
CA MET A 757 -64.49 -61.40 -8.55
C MET A 757 -63.53 -60.31 -9.04
N PHE A 758 -63.36 -59.23 -8.27
CA PHE A 758 -62.38 -58.18 -8.56
C PHE A 758 -60.94 -58.68 -8.40
N GLU A 759 -60.62 -59.34 -7.28
CA GLU A 759 -59.29 -59.92 -7.03
C GLU A 759 -58.97 -61.04 -8.03
N LEU A 760 -59.97 -61.85 -8.38
CA LEU A 760 -59.87 -62.89 -9.41
C LEU A 760 -59.54 -62.26 -10.77
N GLY A 761 -60.23 -61.17 -11.14
CA GLY A 761 -59.96 -60.42 -12.36
C GLY A 761 -58.54 -59.82 -12.40
N ALA A 762 -58.10 -59.22 -11.29
CA ALA A 762 -56.74 -58.69 -11.16
C ALA A 762 -55.68 -59.80 -11.29
N ALA A 763 -55.88 -60.94 -10.63
CA ALA A 763 -55.02 -62.12 -10.76
C ALA A 763 -54.99 -62.68 -12.19
N PHE A 764 -56.14 -62.64 -12.90
CA PHE A 764 -56.25 -63.10 -14.29
C PHE A 764 -55.52 -62.23 -15.31
N SER A 765 -55.39 -60.92 -15.05
CA SER A 765 -54.69 -60.00 -15.95
C SER A 765 -53.20 -60.33 -16.11
N ASP A 766 -52.62 -61.06 -15.14
CA ASP A 766 -51.22 -61.43 -15.06
C ASP A 766 -50.99 -62.95 -15.31
N ARG A 767 -51.55 -63.45 -16.42
CA ARG A 767 -51.50 -64.86 -16.86
C ARG A 767 -50.09 -65.30 -17.30
N HIS A 768 -49.19 -65.48 -16.34
CA HIS A 768 -47.86 -66.06 -16.54
C HIS A 768 -47.84 -67.57 -16.20
N ASN A 769 -48.63 -68.39 -16.88
CA ASN A 769 -48.59 -69.87 -16.77
C ASN A 769 -48.77 -70.44 -15.33
N ARG A 770 -49.45 -69.70 -14.44
CA ARG A 770 -49.74 -70.11 -13.05
C ARG A 770 -51.08 -70.85 -12.95
N PRO A 771 -51.20 -71.95 -12.19
CA PRO A 771 -52.47 -72.67 -12.03
C PRO A 771 -53.50 -71.88 -11.22
N PHE A 772 -54.76 -71.96 -11.66
CA PHE A 772 -55.94 -71.37 -10.99
C PHE A 772 -56.98 -72.46 -10.68
N VAL A 773 -57.32 -72.61 -9.40
CA VAL A 773 -58.34 -73.55 -8.92
C VAL A 773 -59.55 -72.79 -8.40
N LEU A 774 -60.73 -73.07 -8.94
CA LEU A 774 -61.99 -72.48 -8.50
C LEU A 774 -62.78 -73.49 -7.66
N LEU A 775 -63.18 -73.07 -6.46
CA LEU A 775 -63.97 -73.86 -5.51
C LEU A 775 -65.42 -73.37 -5.51
N ARG A 776 -66.37 -74.32 -5.49
CA ARG A 776 -67.80 -74.02 -5.49
C ARG A 776 -68.60 -74.99 -4.62
N LYS A 777 -69.55 -74.50 -3.80
CA LYS A 777 -70.46 -75.36 -3.02
C LYS A 777 -71.42 -76.11 -3.95
N THR A 778 -71.59 -77.41 -3.74
CA THR A 778 -72.45 -78.26 -4.56
C THR A 778 -73.91 -77.77 -4.50
N GLY A 779 -74.53 -77.52 -5.66
CA GLY A 779 -75.94 -77.11 -5.76
C GLY A 779 -76.21 -75.60 -5.78
N THR A 780 -75.22 -74.75 -6.03
CA THR A 780 -75.44 -73.30 -6.21
C THR A 780 -76.00 -72.92 -7.58
N GLU A 781 -77.01 -72.04 -7.60
CA GLU A 781 -77.52 -71.33 -8.78
C GLU A 781 -77.35 -69.81 -8.59
N PRO A 782 -77.09 -69.01 -9.65
CA PRO A 782 -77.07 -69.36 -11.08
C PRO A 782 -75.72 -69.92 -11.59
N PRO A 783 -75.67 -70.54 -12.78
CA PRO A 783 -74.41 -71.00 -13.38
C PRO A 783 -73.46 -69.85 -13.72
N LEU A 784 -72.16 -70.08 -13.52
CA LEU A 784 -71.10 -69.10 -13.71
C LEU A 784 -71.00 -68.54 -15.16
N PRO A 785 -70.44 -67.32 -15.33
CA PRO A 785 -70.19 -66.72 -16.65
C PRO A 785 -69.38 -67.63 -17.58
N ALA A 786 -69.66 -67.60 -18.88
CA ALA A 786 -69.08 -68.51 -19.89
C ALA A 786 -67.54 -68.48 -19.94
N ASP A 787 -66.94 -67.31 -19.64
CA ASP A 787 -65.49 -67.07 -19.76
C ASP A 787 -64.66 -67.79 -18.69
N LEU A 788 -65.29 -68.20 -17.58
CA LEU A 788 -64.61 -68.93 -16.50
C LEU A 788 -64.66 -70.45 -16.72
N ARG A 789 -65.46 -70.97 -17.66
CA ARG A 789 -65.68 -72.42 -17.86
C ARG A 789 -64.43 -73.22 -18.27
N SER A 790 -63.35 -72.54 -18.67
CA SER A 790 -62.06 -73.13 -19.06
C SER A 790 -61.11 -73.39 -17.89
N LEU A 791 -61.51 -73.05 -16.66
CA LEU A 791 -60.70 -73.16 -15.44
C LEU A 791 -61.03 -74.43 -14.66
N ILE A 792 -60.17 -74.77 -13.69
CA ILE A 792 -60.32 -75.96 -12.84
C ILE A 792 -61.47 -75.72 -11.86
N TYR A 793 -62.49 -76.58 -11.87
CA TYR A 793 -63.61 -76.52 -10.93
C TYR A 793 -63.57 -77.70 -9.98
N ILE A 794 -63.68 -77.41 -8.69
CA ILE A 794 -63.88 -78.44 -7.68
C ILE A 794 -65.14 -78.10 -6.90
N ASP A 795 -66.19 -78.88 -7.17
CA ASP A 795 -67.42 -78.83 -6.39
C ASP A 795 -67.19 -79.55 -5.05
N TYR A 796 -67.52 -78.89 -3.95
CA TYR A 796 -67.36 -79.42 -2.60
C TYR A 796 -68.67 -79.32 -1.80
N ASP A 797 -68.83 -80.18 -0.81
CA ASP A 797 -69.90 -80.09 0.18
C ASP A 797 -69.27 -79.72 1.53
N PRO A 798 -69.56 -78.53 2.10
CA PRO A 798 -68.94 -78.07 3.35
C PRO A 798 -69.28 -78.94 4.57
N VAL A 799 -70.28 -79.84 4.49
CA VAL A 799 -70.70 -80.71 5.59
C VAL A 799 -70.02 -82.09 5.55
N ASP A 800 -69.35 -82.43 4.43
CA ASP A 800 -68.64 -83.70 4.27
C ASP A 800 -67.28 -83.68 5.01
N GLY A 801 -67.03 -84.67 5.85
CA GLY A 801 -65.77 -84.82 6.58
C GLY A 801 -64.55 -85.20 5.71
N SER A 802 -64.76 -85.46 4.41
CA SER A 802 -63.72 -85.89 3.45
C SER A 802 -63.31 -84.83 2.42
N VAL A 803 -63.72 -83.56 2.61
CA VAL A 803 -63.47 -82.45 1.67
C VAL A 803 -61.98 -82.25 1.36
N ASP A 804 -61.09 -82.41 2.34
CA ASP A 804 -59.65 -82.28 2.14
C ASP A 804 -59.07 -83.38 1.23
N GLN A 805 -59.43 -84.65 1.43
CA GLN A 805 -59.02 -85.76 0.56
C GLN A 805 -59.51 -85.58 -0.87
N ARG A 806 -60.72 -85.04 -1.04
CA ARG A 806 -61.30 -84.74 -2.35
C ARG A 806 -60.58 -83.57 -3.03
N LEU A 807 -60.33 -82.48 -2.30
CA LEU A 807 -59.55 -81.34 -2.80
C LEU A 807 -58.14 -81.77 -3.23
N ALA A 808 -57.44 -82.55 -2.40
CA ALA A 808 -56.10 -83.05 -2.72
C ALA A 808 -56.08 -83.91 -3.99
N THR A 809 -57.09 -84.78 -4.16
CA THR A 809 -57.19 -85.68 -5.31
C THR A 809 -57.56 -84.92 -6.59
N GLU A 810 -58.58 -84.06 -6.55
CA GLU A 810 -59.04 -83.32 -7.73
C GLU A 810 -58.04 -82.26 -8.19
N MET A 811 -57.37 -81.56 -7.27
CA MET A 811 -56.33 -80.59 -7.62
C MET A 811 -55.12 -81.27 -8.28
N ARG A 812 -54.70 -82.46 -7.80
CA ARG A 812 -53.56 -83.21 -8.37
C ARG A 812 -53.81 -83.76 -9.77
N LYS A 813 -55.07 -84.01 -10.15
CA LYS A 813 -55.42 -84.43 -11.52
C LYS A 813 -55.08 -83.36 -12.56
N HIS A 814 -54.90 -82.11 -12.14
CA HIS A 814 -54.62 -81.03 -13.06
C HIS A 814 -53.12 -80.90 -13.37
N ALA A 815 -52.77 -81.01 -14.66
CA ALA A 815 -51.39 -81.04 -15.13
C ALA A 815 -50.53 -79.84 -14.68
N MET A 816 -51.10 -78.63 -14.61
CA MET A 816 -50.36 -77.44 -14.15
C MET A 816 -50.10 -77.44 -12.64
N VAL A 817 -51.02 -77.99 -11.83
CA VAL A 817 -50.82 -78.10 -10.38
C VAL A 817 -49.79 -79.19 -10.10
N GLN A 818 -49.88 -80.32 -10.81
CA GLN A 818 -48.89 -81.39 -10.71
C GLN A 818 -47.49 -80.92 -11.13
N ALA A 819 -47.37 -80.22 -12.27
CA ALA A 819 -46.10 -79.67 -12.72
C ALA A 819 -45.50 -78.65 -11.73
N LEU A 820 -46.35 -77.84 -11.08
CA LEU A 820 -45.91 -76.93 -10.02
C LEU A 820 -45.38 -77.69 -8.79
N LEU A 821 -46.04 -78.79 -8.40
CA LEU A 821 -45.64 -79.60 -7.25
C LEU A 821 -44.35 -80.40 -7.50
N ASP A 822 -44.12 -80.85 -8.73
CA ASP A 822 -42.97 -81.67 -9.13
C ASP A 822 -41.69 -80.84 -9.44
N ALA A 823 -41.76 -79.50 -9.42
CA ALA A 823 -40.64 -78.61 -9.75
C ALA A 823 -39.47 -78.69 -8.72
N PRO A 824 -38.24 -79.06 -9.10
CA PRO A 824 -37.19 -79.44 -8.15
C PRO A 824 -36.48 -78.27 -7.42
N ASP A 825 -36.92 -77.02 -7.60
CA ASP A 825 -36.15 -75.80 -7.29
C ASP A 825 -36.68 -74.95 -6.12
N ARG A 826 -37.66 -75.43 -5.35
CA ARG A 826 -38.27 -74.66 -4.24
C ARG A 826 -38.22 -75.41 -2.92
N ALA A 827 -37.97 -74.64 -1.85
CA ALA A 827 -37.91 -75.10 -0.48
C ALA A 827 -39.29 -75.52 0.05
N GLN A 828 -39.35 -76.47 0.99
CA GLN A 828 -40.60 -76.99 1.55
C GLN A 828 -41.08 -76.09 2.70
N TYR A 829 -42.24 -75.45 2.53
CA TYR A 829 -42.84 -74.62 3.58
C TYR A 829 -43.27 -75.45 4.79
N LEU A 830 -42.99 -74.95 5.99
CA LEU A 830 -43.38 -75.58 7.25
C LEU A 830 -44.37 -74.70 8.02
N SER A 831 -45.65 -75.06 7.95
CA SER A 831 -46.73 -74.30 8.61
C SER A 831 -46.62 -74.35 10.14
N PRO A 832 -47.14 -73.34 10.87
CA PRO A 832 -47.23 -73.41 12.34
C PRO A 832 -47.96 -74.65 12.85
N ARG A 833 -48.97 -75.14 12.11
CA ARG A 833 -49.73 -76.36 12.44
C ARG A 833 -48.84 -77.59 12.30
N ARG A 834 -48.14 -77.72 11.17
CA ARG A 834 -47.21 -78.81 10.90
C ARG A 834 -46.04 -78.82 11.88
N LEU A 835 -45.51 -77.64 12.19
CA LEU A 835 -44.47 -77.45 13.21
C LEU A 835 -44.93 -77.98 14.58
N SER A 836 -46.14 -77.61 15.02
CA SER A 836 -46.73 -78.12 16.26
C SER A 836 -46.85 -79.66 16.27
N VAL A 837 -47.29 -80.26 15.15
CA VAL A 837 -47.37 -81.73 15.00
C VAL A 837 -46.00 -82.40 15.08
N LEU A 838 -44.98 -81.84 14.43
CA LEU A 838 -43.62 -82.38 14.45
C LEU A 838 -43.01 -82.35 15.85
N LEU A 839 -43.25 -81.27 16.61
CA LEU A 839 -42.82 -81.16 18.00
C LEU A 839 -43.49 -82.22 18.90
N GLY A 840 -44.73 -82.62 18.59
CA GLY A 840 -45.45 -83.71 19.25
C GLY A 840 -45.98 -83.37 20.66
N PRO A 841 -46.85 -84.21 21.24
CA PRO A 841 -47.62 -83.88 22.45
C PRO A 841 -46.78 -83.69 23.71
N SER A 842 -45.52 -84.15 23.70
CA SER A 842 -44.58 -84.03 24.82
C SER A 842 -43.83 -82.68 24.89
N LEU A 843 -43.98 -81.79 23.91
CA LEU A 843 -43.39 -80.44 23.94
C LEU A 843 -44.42 -79.41 23.48
N THR A 844 -45.12 -78.80 24.43
CA THR A 844 -46.22 -77.86 24.17
C THR A 844 -45.72 -76.43 24.27
N LEU A 845 -45.58 -75.74 23.13
CA LEU A 845 -45.21 -74.32 23.07
C LEU A 845 -46.45 -73.44 22.91
N PRO A 846 -46.45 -72.19 23.41
CA PRO A 846 -47.55 -71.25 23.17
C PRO A 846 -47.75 -71.03 21.66
N PRO A 847 -49.00 -70.96 21.16
CA PRO A 847 -49.29 -70.77 19.73
C PRO A 847 -48.59 -69.56 19.10
N ALA A 848 -48.47 -68.46 19.84
CA ALA A 848 -47.75 -67.26 19.40
C ALA A 848 -46.24 -67.51 19.22
N THR A 849 -45.64 -68.37 20.04
CA THR A 849 -44.22 -68.73 19.93
C THR A 849 -43.97 -69.64 18.73
N ILE A 850 -44.86 -70.61 18.49
CA ILE A 850 -44.84 -71.45 17.28
C ILE A 850 -44.98 -70.59 16.02
N ALA A 851 -45.86 -69.59 16.04
CA ALA A 851 -46.03 -68.66 14.94
C ALA A 851 -44.77 -67.82 14.68
N ARG A 852 -44.09 -67.32 15.72
CA ARG A 852 -42.80 -66.59 15.57
C ARG A 852 -41.70 -67.49 15.01
N LEU A 853 -41.59 -68.73 15.49
CA LEU A 853 -40.62 -69.71 15.00
C LEU A 853 -40.86 -70.04 13.51
N ALA A 854 -42.10 -70.32 13.13
CA ALA A 854 -42.46 -70.58 11.74
C ALA A 854 -42.29 -69.33 10.84
N ALA A 855 -42.42 -68.12 11.37
CA ALA A 855 -42.16 -66.90 10.61
C ALA A 855 -40.65 -66.66 10.39
N ARG A 856 -39.80 -67.00 11.38
CA ARG A 856 -38.34 -66.86 11.28
C ARG A 856 -37.71 -67.95 10.41
N PHE A 857 -38.22 -69.17 10.51
CA PHE A 857 -37.77 -70.34 9.76
C PHE A 857 -38.96 -70.92 8.97
N PRO A 858 -39.33 -70.30 7.84
CA PRO A 858 -40.52 -70.64 7.09
C PRO A 858 -40.41 -71.95 6.31
N THR A 859 -39.19 -72.43 6.05
CA THR A 859 -38.96 -73.64 5.24
C THR A 859 -38.19 -74.71 6.00
N ARG A 860 -38.32 -75.95 5.56
CA ARG A 860 -37.61 -77.10 6.13
C ARG A 860 -36.10 -76.93 6.00
N GLU A 861 -35.65 -76.36 4.90
CA GLU A 861 -34.25 -76.03 4.61
C GLU A 861 -33.72 -74.94 5.55
N ASP A 862 -34.57 -73.97 5.93
CA ASP A 862 -34.21 -72.97 6.96
C ASP A 862 -34.04 -73.66 8.33
N TRP A 863 -34.86 -74.66 8.67
CA TRP A 863 -34.69 -75.45 9.91
C TRP A 863 -33.48 -76.39 9.86
N ASP A 864 -33.14 -76.94 8.70
CA ASP A 864 -31.95 -77.78 8.51
C ASP A 864 -30.65 -76.95 8.61
N SER A 865 -30.71 -75.65 8.28
CA SER A 865 -29.56 -74.73 8.37
C SER A 865 -29.52 -73.90 9.66
N ALA A 866 -30.59 -73.86 10.45
CA ALA A 866 -30.65 -73.14 11.71
C ALA A 866 -29.67 -73.70 12.76
N ASP A 867 -29.11 -72.86 13.60
CA ASP A 867 -28.32 -73.26 14.78
C ASP A 867 -29.13 -73.09 16.07
N VAL A 868 -28.60 -73.61 17.18
CA VAL A 868 -29.28 -73.56 18.48
C VAL A 868 -29.52 -72.11 18.94
N ASP A 869 -28.56 -71.23 18.68
CA ASP A 869 -28.59 -69.83 19.12
C ASP A 869 -29.69 -69.04 18.39
N THR A 870 -29.81 -69.19 17.07
CA THR A 870 -30.84 -68.50 16.28
C THR A 870 -32.26 -68.98 16.59
N VAL A 871 -32.43 -70.22 17.06
CA VAL A 871 -33.73 -70.73 17.54
C VAL A 871 -34.02 -70.24 18.96
N ALA A 872 -33.01 -70.20 19.84
CA ALA A 872 -33.13 -69.69 21.20
C ALA A 872 -33.54 -68.20 21.23
N ASP A 873 -32.97 -67.39 20.33
CA ASP A 873 -33.32 -65.96 20.17
C ASP A 873 -34.83 -65.73 19.97
N VAL A 874 -35.50 -66.62 19.24
CA VAL A 874 -36.94 -66.49 18.95
C VAL A 874 -37.81 -66.96 20.12
N LEU A 875 -37.27 -67.85 20.96
CA LEU A 875 -37.94 -68.37 22.16
C LEU A 875 -37.95 -67.35 23.31
N GLY A 876 -36.99 -66.42 23.34
CA GLY A 876 -36.97 -65.28 24.28
C GLY A 876 -36.71 -65.70 25.73
N ASP A 877 -35.43 -65.98 26.04
CA ASP A 877 -34.92 -66.41 27.36
C ASP A 877 -35.46 -67.77 27.86
N VAL A 878 -35.52 -68.78 26.98
CA VAL A 878 -35.77 -70.19 27.35
C VAL A 878 -34.54 -71.04 27.04
N ASP A 879 -34.14 -71.92 27.97
CA ASP A 879 -32.96 -72.79 27.96
C ASP A 879 -32.56 -73.30 26.56
N SER A 880 -31.28 -73.14 26.19
CA SER A 880 -30.67 -73.66 24.95
C SER A 880 -30.96 -75.15 24.74
N ASP A 881 -31.17 -75.90 25.83
CA ASP A 881 -31.59 -77.31 25.83
C ASP A 881 -32.94 -77.53 25.12
N VAL A 882 -33.88 -76.58 25.26
CA VAL A 882 -35.20 -76.63 24.60
C VAL A 882 -35.05 -76.33 23.11
N ALA A 883 -34.21 -75.37 22.73
CA ALA A 883 -33.90 -75.06 21.32
C ALA A 883 -33.20 -76.24 20.63
N GLU A 884 -32.27 -76.90 21.30
CA GLU A 884 -31.61 -78.11 20.80
C GLU A 884 -32.59 -79.28 20.64
N LEU A 885 -33.50 -79.48 21.60
CA LEU A 885 -34.54 -80.50 21.51
C LEU A 885 -35.52 -80.24 20.35
N ILE A 886 -35.89 -78.97 20.12
CA ILE A 886 -36.73 -78.54 19.00
C ILE A 886 -36.06 -78.87 17.67
N LEU A 887 -34.81 -78.44 17.49
CA LEU A 887 -34.02 -78.72 16.28
C LEU A 887 -33.89 -80.21 16.02
N LYS A 888 -33.56 -80.98 17.07
CA LYS A 888 -33.43 -82.44 16.98
C LYS A 888 -34.74 -83.09 16.53
N ARG A 889 -35.90 -82.69 17.07
CA ARG A 889 -37.21 -83.26 16.70
C ARG A 889 -37.62 -82.94 15.27
N ILE A 890 -37.43 -81.69 14.84
CA ILE A 890 -37.80 -81.25 13.48
C ILE A 890 -36.92 -81.94 12.43
N ARG A 891 -35.62 -82.14 12.73
CA ARG A 891 -34.66 -82.82 11.82
C ARG A 891 -34.83 -84.34 11.77
N THR A 892 -35.24 -84.98 12.86
CA THR A 892 -35.39 -86.45 12.93
C THR A 892 -36.72 -86.98 12.40
N ARG A 893 -37.81 -86.21 12.50
CA ARG A 893 -39.13 -86.62 12.00
C ARG A 893 -39.31 -86.15 10.56
N ARG A 894 -38.83 -86.96 9.61
CA ARG A 894 -38.96 -86.72 8.16
C ARG A 894 -40.39 -86.83 7.67
#